data_AF-A0AA37NNV5-F1
#
_entry.id   AF-A0AA37NNV5-F1
#
_cell.length_a   1.000
_cell.length_b   1.000
_cell.length_c   1.000
_cell.angle_alpha   90.00
_cell.angle_beta   90.00
_cell.angle_gamma   90.00
#
_symmetry.space_group_name_H-M   'P 1'
#
loop_
_entity.id
_entity.type
_entity.pdbx_description
1 polymer ?
#
loop_
_entity_poly.entity_id
_entity_poly.type
_entity_poly.pdbx_seq_one_letter_code
_entity_poly.pdbx_strand_id
1 'polypeptide(L)'
;MNGESGTGVYVYQQIVKTTAEWEADKTVPVENVWLFERREDGKIVTKLSDGQHCYSDLPAYGLSAWQAAQMGGYKGTEEEFYESLGTFDEKIKKVESLVASMSGKYAETPTLDSTPTEDTLTYTPEDSEEPRAFAIGQQCRVYEAEEEDYVFYQLYDIKESKADWRIAGSGGTSANQEKAVITLNSNQGSPDTALNGKKVTVKYSEQEQTLTWQGEALEVKIPVNMTYEVSVEAVAGYTTPDKQSFVAVGGNERQIVFSYSCEKVTVNVATDDSADCSGRTVTVKKISGGDVLGTGKGSQVIVKVPTGTSYTVSVDSFAGYLKPSDQSFTADQTSRTVSFEYEKIVDAAIVFDKSKSDPQNITGEINSGVLKTILSKFRRCLCKKTKDGEVTISYLRDDNSYFYANGTAAKLDGTEGDVMVDFPEFYYKWEKVDDTKFRYRFSECDVDGTFKHVQRSLVGAYKGYMISDKLYSHSGVTPTTDKSANDFDRYAAARGKGYQRIDFQQHCVIAFMLYAKYGNRNLQAILGIGGAKCNPPTQTGSSDANGNADTKNERLKYVCGLGIEGVFGGINELTKGATVTDGNWEITDPDGSTRRITSVAYDGWISGVAAEDGPFFDMIPTRTEGSESTYYSDRFITKSFGVFVRSNSDSDTEGGVACVDSEYTESERHFSIGSRLAFRGVIREAASVNDFKALAVL
;
A
#
# COMPACT_ATOMS: atom_id res chain seq x y z
N MET A 1 -39.20 -7.60 49.01
CA MET A 1 -38.69 -8.42 47.88
C MET A 1 -39.89 -8.64 46.98
N ASN A 2 -40.11 -7.72 46.02
CA ASN A 2 -39.68 -7.82 44.63
C ASN A 2 -40.23 -9.06 43.91
N GLY A 3 -41.17 -8.81 43.00
CA GLY A 3 -41.75 -9.79 42.11
C GLY A 3 -42.79 -9.12 41.23
N GLU A 4 -42.35 -8.23 40.33
CA GLU A 4 -43.14 -7.88 39.16
C GLU A 4 -43.57 -9.18 38.47
N SER A 5 -44.88 -9.45 38.42
CA SER A 5 -45.43 -10.53 37.61
C SER A 5 -45.98 -9.88 36.35
N GLY A 6 -45.33 -10.18 35.22
CA GLY A 6 -45.71 -9.64 33.92
C GLY A 6 -47.14 -10.05 33.53
N THR A 7 -47.91 -9.10 33.03
CA THR A 7 -49.13 -9.40 32.29
C THR A 7 -48.76 -9.73 30.85
N GLY A 8 -48.56 -11.02 30.60
CA GLY A 8 -48.56 -11.58 29.25
C GLY A 8 -49.88 -11.25 28.54
N VAL A 9 -49.76 -11.04 27.23
CA VAL A 9 -50.90 -10.88 26.32
C VAL A 9 -51.71 -12.17 26.32
N TYR A 10 -52.81 -12.20 27.07
CA TYR A 10 -53.84 -13.23 26.90
C TYR A 10 -54.62 -12.87 25.64
N VAL A 11 -54.55 -13.74 24.62
CA VAL A 11 -55.43 -13.66 23.46
C VAL A 11 -56.82 -14.05 23.94
N TYR A 12 -57.67 -13.05 24.20
CA TYR A 12 -59.07 -13.28 24.60
C TYR A 12 -59.89 -13.66 23.38
N GLN A 13 -60.35 -14.92 23.33
CA GLN A 13 -61.37 -15.30 22.37
C GLN A 13 -62.74 -14.93 22.94
N GLN A 14 -63.53 -14.16 22.19
CA GLN A 14 -64.89 -13.76 22.56
C GLN A 14 -65.88 -14.48 21.64
N ILE A 15 -66.96 -15.02 22.20
CA ILE A 15 -68.03 -15.62 21.41
C ILE A 15 -69.35 -14.90 21.73
N VAL A 16 -69.93 -14.29 20.70
CA VAL A 16 -71.20 -13.56 20.79
C VAL A 16 -72.21 -14.28 19.91
N LYS A 17 -73.32 -14.71 20.50
CA LYS A 17 -74.44 -15.37 19.80
C LYS A 17 -75.78 -14.89 20.35
N THR A 18 -76.82 -15.07 19.57
CA THR A 18 -78.22 -14.83 19.97
C THR A 18 -78.72 -15.94 20.92
N THR A 19 -79.84 -15.71 21.62
CA THR A 19 -80.50 -16.72 22.47
C THR A 19 -80.74 -18.03 21.72
N ALA A 20 -81.32 -17.96 20.52
CA ALA A 20 -81.62 -19.15 19.71
C ALA A 20 -80.34 -19.91 19.29
N GLU A 21 -79.26 -19.19 19.00
CA GLU A 21 -77.97 -19.80 18.64
C GLU A 21 -77.28 -20.45 19.84
N TRP A 22 -77.40 -19.89 21.06
CA TRP A 22 -76.89 -20.52 22.27
C TRP A 22 -77.74 -21.71 22.74
N GLU A 23 -79.04 -21.70 22.49
CA GLU A 23 -79.91 -22.86 22.75
C GLU A 23 -79.56 -24.04 21.84
N ALA A 24 -79.25 -23.76 20.57
CA ALA A 24 -78.86 -24.77 19.58
C ALA A 24 -77.41 -25.26 19.78
N ASP A 25 -76.52 -24.41 20.28
CA ASP A 25 -75.12 -24.76 20.51
C ASP A 25 -74.92 -25.54 21.81
N LYS A 26 -74.71 -26.85 21.68
CA LYS A 26 -74.40 -27.77 22.79
C LYS A 26 -72.90 -28.01 23.00
N THR A 27 -72.04 -27.22 22.36
CA THR A 27 -70.60 -27.31 22.59
C THR A 27 -70.25 -26.85 24.00
N VAL A 28 -69.25 -27.51 24.61
CA VAL A 28 -68.63 -27.07 25.86
C VAL A 28 -67.47 -26.16 25.48
N PRO A 29 -67.56 -24.83 25.71
CA PRO A 29 -66.47 -23.92 25.38
C PRO A 29 -65.27 -24.20 26.30
N VAL A 30 -64.07 -23.88 25.83
CA VAL A 30 -62.86 -24.02 26.66
C VAL A 30 -62.90 -23.05 27.85
N GLU A 31 -62.32 -23.48 28.98
CA GLU A 31 -62.32 -22.73 30.24
C GLU A 31 -61.77 -21.30 30.05
N ASN A 32 -62.30 -20.33 30.81
CA ASN A 32 -61.91 -18.93 30.81
C ASN A 32 -62.25 -18.12 29.54
N VAL A 33 -63.20 -18.62 28.72
CA VAL A 33 -63.78 -17.88 27.60
C VAL A 33 -65.03 -17.12 28.05
N TRP A 34 -65.11 -15.84 27.65
CA TRP A 34 -66.30 -15.01 27.89
C TRP A 34 -67.36 -15.25 26.81
N LEU A 35 -68.57 -15.57 27.26
CA LEU A 35 -69.71 -15.92 26.42
C LEU A 35 -70.80 -14.86 26.59
N PHE A 36 -71.24 -14.29 25.47
CA PHE A 36 -72.25 -13.23 25.46
C PHE A 36 -73.48 -13.69 24.70
N GLU A 37 -74.63 -13.65 25.37
CA GLU A 37 -75.95 -13.80 24.75
C GLU A 37 -76.51 -12.42 24.44
N ARG A 38 -76.80 -12.17 23.16
CA ARG A 38 -77.63 -11.03 22.74
C ARG A 38 -79.10 -11.44 22.75
N ARG A 39 -79.88 -10.81 23.61
CA ARG A 39 -81.34 -11.02 23.67
C ARG A 39 -82.07 -10.04 22.76
N GLU A 40 -83.26 -10.45 22.32
CA GLU A 40 -84.14 -9.62 21.49
C GLU A 40 -84.64 -8.35 22.23
N ASP A 41 -84.60 -8.32 23.56
CA ASP A 41 -84.92 -7.13 24.39
C ASP A 41 -83.74 -6.14 24.50
N GLY A 42 -82.66 -6.35 23.74
CA GLY A 42 -81.48 -5.49 23.70
C GLY A 42 -80.52 -5.69 24.87
N LYS A 43 -80.80 -6.60 25.81
CA LYS A 43 -79.90 -6.91 26.92
C LYS A 43 -78.84 -7.92 26.51
N ILE A 44 -77.66 -7.80 27.12
CA ILE A 44 -76.57 -8.75 26.97
C ILE A 44 -76.40 -9.52 28.28
N VAL A 45 -76.46 -10.85 28.21
CA VAL A 45 -76.16 -11.73 29.35
C VAL A 45 -74.77 -12.31 29.18
N THR A 46 -73.94 -12.11 30.20
CA THR A 46 -72.56 -12.54 30.22
C THR A 46 -72.37 -13.74 31.12
N LYS A 47 -71.72 -14.79 30.60
CA LYS A 47 -71.30 -15.97 31.35
C LYS A 47 -69.81 -16.22 31.11
N LEU A 48 -69.13 -16.81 32.10
CA LEU A 48 -67.74 -17.26 31.97
C LEU A 48 -67.75 -18.78 31.83
N SER A 49 -67.06 -19.33 30.82
CA SER A 49 -66.95 -20.78 30.63
C SER A 49 -66.06 -21.42 31.68
N ASP A 50 -66.53 -22.53 32.26
CA ASP A 50 -65.80 -23.39 33.20
C ASP A 50 -65.09 -24.59 32.53
N GLY A 51 -65.17 -24.70 31.19
CA GLY A 51 -64.60 -25.82 30.45
C GLY A 51 -65.33 -27.16 30.60
N GLN A 52 -66.45 -27.21 31.34
CA GLN A 52 -67.15 -28.45 31.69
C GLN A 52 -68.62 -28.45 31.23
N HIS A 53 -69.26 -27.28 31.21
CA HIS A 53 -70.69 -27.15 30.88
C HIS A 53 -70.91 -26.30 29.61
N CYS A 54 -72.02 -26.59 28.91
CA CYS A 54 -72.46 -25.78 27.78
C CYS A 54 -73.13 -24.48 28.25
N TYR A 55 -73.33 -23.51 27.34
CA TYR A 55 -73.81 -22.17 27.69
C TYR A 55 -75.10 -22.17 28.54
N SER A 56 -76.05 -23.07 28.25
CA SER A 56 -77.34 -23.12 28.97
C SER A 56 -77.18 -23.46 30.46
N ASP A 57 -76.16 -24.24 30.79
CA ASP A 57 -75.98 -24.81 32.13
C ASP A 57 -75.00 -24.00 32.99
N LEU A 58 -74.30 -23.03 32.39
CA LEU A 58 -73.40 -22.13 33.09
C LEU A 58 -74.17 -21.10 33.93
N PRO A 59 -73.68 -20.75 35.15
CA PRO A 59 -74.25 -19.67 35.94
C PRO A 59 -73.98 -18.31 35.30
N ALA A 60 -74.92 -17.37 35.46
CA ALA A 60 -74.70 -15.97 35.05
C ALA A 60 -73.58 -15.35 35.90
N TYR A 61 -72.66 -14.62 35.28
CA TYR A 61 -71.52 -14.02 35.97
C TYR A 61 -71.75 -12.52 36.19
N GLY A 62 -71.77 -12.09 37.46
CA GLY A 62 -71.86 -10.68 37.86
C GLY A 62 -72.91 -10.40 38.93
N LEU A 63 -72.60 -9.45 39.82
CA LEU A 63 -73.56 -8.94 40.82
C LEU A 63 -74.72 -8.25 40.09
N SER A 64 -75.97 -8.54 40.49
CA SER A 64 -77.12 -7.75 40.03
C SER A 64 -76.96 -6.29 40.47
N ALA A 65 -77.61 -5.36 39.77
CA ALA A 65 -77.58 -3.94 40.12
C ALA A 65 -78.00 -3.70 41.58
N TRP A 66 -78.94 -4.52 42.08
CA TRP A 66 -79.32 -4.56 43.49
C TRP A 66 -78.21 -5.06 44.42
N GLN A 67 -77.52 -6.15 44.07
CA GLN A 67 -76.41 -6.68 44.85
C GLN A 67 -75.23 -5.67 44.93
N ALA A 68 -74.96 -4.94 43.84
CA ALA A 68 -73.98 -3.85 43.84
C ALA A 68 -74.44 -2.65 44.70
N ALA A 69 -75.73 -2.31 44.68
CA ALA A 69 -76.29 -1.24 45.51
C ALA A 69 -76.25 -1.57 47.01
N GLN A 70 -76.47 -2.83 47.40
CA GLN A 70 -76.27 -3.28 48.78
C GLN A 70 -74.80 -3.15 49.22
N MET A 71 -73.85 -3.52 48.36
CA MET A 71 -72.43 -3.35 48.64
C MET A 71 -72.01 -1.87 48.74
N GLY A 72 -72.70 -0.99 48.02
CA GLY A 72 -72.56 0.47 48.10
C GLY A 72 -73.25 1.13 49.31
N GLY A 73 -73.88 0.34 50.20
CA GLY A 73 -74.51 0.83 51.43
C GLY A 73 -75.93 1.38 51.27
N TYR A 74 -76.64 1.03 50.19
CA TYR A 74 -78.05 1.39 50.00
C TYR A 74 -78.92 0.73 51.09
N LYS A 75 -79.79 1.52 51.75
CA LYS A 75 -80.56 1.09 52.94
C LYS A 75 -82.04 0.76 52.69
N GLY A 76 -82.52 0.90 51.44
CA GLY A 76 -83.89 0.55 51.06
C GLY A 76 -84.05 -0.94 50.74
N THR A 77 -85.25 -1.37 50.37
CA THR A 77 -85.54 -2.72 49.86
C THR A 77 -85.24 -2.87 48.37
N GLU A 78 -85.19 -4.10 47.85
CA GLU A 78 -84.90 -4.37 46.43
C GLU A 78 -85.93 -3.71 45.51
N GLU A 79 -87.21 -3.80 45.89
CA GLU A 79 -88.31 -3.18 45.15
C GLU A 79 -88.23 -1.65 45.17
N GLU A 80 -87.93 -1.03 46.31
CA GLU A 80 -87.72 0.43 46.39
C GLU A 80 -86.50 0.90 45.57
N PHE A 81 -85.44 0.08 45.48
CA PHE A 81 -84.29 0.39 44.64
C PHE A 81 -84.69 0.43 43.16
N TYR A 82 -85.39 -0.59 42.67
CA TYR A 82 -85.80 -0.64 41.28
C TYR A 82 -86.90 0.38 40.94
N GLU A 83 -87.79 0.71 41.86
CA GLU A 83 -88.76 1.81 41.70
C GLU A 83 -88.05 3.18 41.66
N SER A 84 -87.01 3.39 42.47
CA SER A 84 -86.24 4.64 42.47
C SER A 84 -85.46 4.90 41.18
N LEU A 85 -85.23 3.87 40.37
CA LEU A 85 -84.60 4.01 39.06
C LEU A 85 -85.54 4.67 38.04
N GLY A 86 -86.85 4.79 38.32
CA GLY A 86 -87.84 5.40 37.41
C GLY A 86 -88.16 4.53 36.19
N THR A 87 -89.27 4.85 35.50
CA THR A 87 -89.75 4.05 34.36
C THR A 87 -88.91 4.30 33.10
N PHE A 88 -88.88 3.30 32.19
CA PHE A 88 -88.15 3.40 30.93
C PHE A 88 -88.68 4.54 30.05
N ASP A 89 -89.99 4.78 30.06
CA ASP A 89 -90.64 5.85 29.29
C ASP A 89 -90.29 7.26 29.81
N GLU A 90 -90.10 7.43 31.12
CA GLU A 90 -89.63 8.70 31.70
C GLU A 90 -88.17 8.99 31.37
N LYS A 91 -87.34 7.94 31.23
CA LYS A 91 -85.96 8.05 30.77
C LYS A 91 -85.90 8.30 29.26
N ILE A 92 -86.76 7.66 28.46
CA ILE A 92 -86.90 7.93 27.03
C ILE A 92 -87.32 9.38 26.81
N LYS A 93 -88.33 9.91 27.52
CA LYS A 93 -88.71 11.33 27.38
C LYS A 93 -87.60 12.31 27.76
N LYS A 94 -86.77 11.99 28.76
CA LYS A 94 -85.59 12.80 29.09
C LYS A 94 -84.50 12.71 28.02
N VAL A 95 -84.30 11.54 27.42
CA VAL A 95 -83.34 11.34 26.32
C VAL A 95 -83.83 11.99 25.03
N GLU A 96 -85.10 11.84 24.67
CA GLU A 96 -85.72 12.49 23.50
C GLU A 96 -85.74 14.01 23.66
N SER A 97 -86.00 14.54 24.86
CA SER A 97 -85.86 15.97 25.15
C SER A 97 -84.41 16.45 25.08
N LEU A 98 -83.42 15.62 25.42
CA LEU A 98 -82.00 15.93 25.27
C LEU A 98 -81.57 15.87 23.80
N VAL A 99 -82.05 14.88 23.05
CA VAL A 99 -81.75 14.63 21.62
C VAL A 99 -82.39 15.71 20.75
N ALA A 100 -83.63 16.12 21.06
CA ALA A 100 -84.27 17.27 20.41
C ALA A 100 -83.54 18.60 20.72
N SER A 101 -82.89 18.73 21.89
CA SER A 101 -82.05 19.90 22.20
C SER A 101 -80.65 19.86 21.57
N MET A 102 -80.28 18.74 20.95
CA MET A 102 -78.95 18.48 20.34
C MET A 102 -79.00 18.38 18.80
N SER A 103 -80.20 18.40 18.21
CA SER A 103 -80.42 18.49 16.76
C SER A 103 -79.70 19.71 16.17
N GLY A 104 -78.72 19.47 15.29
CA GLY A 104 -77.98 20.52 14.56
C GLY A 104 -76.66 20.98 15.16
N LYS A 105 -76.08 20.30 16.18
CA LYS A 105 -74.80 20.74 16.77
C LYS A 105 -73.55 19.87 16.62
N TYR A 106 -73.59 18.55 16.36
CA TYR A 106 -72.32 17.77 16.31
C TYR A 106 -72.30 16.47 15.45
N ALA A 107 -73.16 16.27 14.45
CA ALA A 107 -73.15 14.97 13.73
C ALA A 107 -73.50 15.00 12.23
N GLU A 108 -73.40 16.14 11.55
CA GLU A 108 -73.65 16.20 10.10
C GLU A 108 -72.38 16.63 9.35
N THR A 109 -71.95 15.80 8.39
CA THR A 109 -70.89 16.08 7.43
C THR A 109 -71.52 16.32 6.06
N PRO A 110 -71.97 17.56 5.77
CA PRO A 110 -72.68 17.85 4.53
C PRO A 110 -71.81 17.64 3.30
N THR A 111 -72.45 17.25 2.20
CA THR A 111 -71.82 17.15 0.88
C THR A 111 -72.07 18.47 0.15
N LEU A 112 -71.02 19.14 -0.32
CA LEU A 112 -71.14 20.36 -1.13
C LEU A 112 -70.91 20.04 -2.61
N ASP A 113 -71.59 20.77 -3.49
CA ASP A 113 -71.47 20.62 -4.95
C ASP A 113 -70.14 21.16 -5.52
N SER A 114 -69.42 21.95 -4.71
CA SER A 114 -68.11 22.51 -5.08
C SER A 114 -67.26 22.78 -3.84
N THR A 115 -65.95 22.92 -4.07
CA THR A 115 -64.95 23.22 -3.04
C THR A 115 -65.35 24.47 -2.25
N PRO A 116 -65.43 24.42 -0.91
CA PRO A 116 -65.87 25.55 -0.11
C PRO A 116 -64.88 26.71 -0.21
N THR A 117 -65.41 27.93 -0.34
CA THR A 117 -64.61 29.16 -0.41
C THR A 117 -64.74 29.94 0.89
N GLU A 118 -64.04 31.08 0.97
CA GLU A 118 -64.17 32.01 2.09
C GLU A 118 -65.60 32.55 2.30
N ASP A 119 -66.48 32.44 1.29
CA ASP A 119 -67.89 32.84 1.38
C ASP A 119 -68.83 31.69 1.78
N THR A 120 -68.32 30.45 1.84
CA THR A 120 -69.11 29.27 2.18
C THR A 120 -69.28 29.17 3.70
N LEU A 121 -70.34 29.81 4.21
CA LEU A 121 -70.67 29.86 5.65
C LEU A 121 -71.88 29.03 6.05
N THR A 122 -72.66 28.55 5.08
CA THR A 122 -73.89 27.79 5.31
C THR A 122 -73.98 26.58 4.38
N TYR A 123 -74.77 25.58 4.77
CA TYR A 123 -75.15 24.43 3.95
C TYR A 123 -76.64 24.13 4.14
N THR A 124 -77.24 23.42 3.18
CA THR A 124 -78.61 22.92 3.30
C THR A 124 -78.54 21.43 3.66
N PRO A 125 -79.04 21.02 4.83
CA PRO A 125 -79.11 19.61 5.23
C PRO A 125 -79.98 18.77 4.29
N GLU A 126 -79.70 17.47 4.18
CA GLU A 126 -80.58 16.56 3.40
C GLU A 126 -81.97 16.41 4.02
N ASP A 127 -82.12 16.68 5.32
CA ASP A 127 -83.35 16.53 6.09
C ASP A 127 -84.19 17.81 6.23
N SER A 128 -83.75 18.93 5.65
CA SER A 128 -84.38 20.25 5.84
C SER A 128 -84.10 21.21 4.67
N GLU A 129 -85.13 21.92 4.21
CA GLU A 129 -84.97 22.97 3.18
C GLU A 129 -84.39 24.30 3.71
N GLU A 130 -84.32 24.47 5.04
CA GLU A 130 -83.75 25.68 5.67
C GLU A 130 -82.21 25.58 5.81
N PRO A 131 -81.44 26.58 5.34
CA PRO A 131 -79.98 26.57 5.42
C PRO A 131 -79.46 26.71 6.86
N ARG A 132 -78.44 25.93 7.21
CA ARG A 132 -77.73 25.95 8.50
C ARG A 132 -76.34 26.56 8.35
N ALA A 133 -75.89 27.30 9.36
CA ALA A 133 -74.51 27.81 9.40
C ALA A 133 -73.52 26.68 9.76
N PHE A 134 -72.35 26.70 9.13
CA PHE A 134 -71.24 25.85 9.52
C PHE A 134 -70.68 26.29 10.88
N ALA A 135 -70.39 25.31 11.75
CA ALA A 135 -69.69 25.55 13.00
C ALA A 135 -68.16 25.43 12.81
N ILE A 136 -67.38 26.24 13.54
CA ILE A 136 -65.92 26.07 13.60
C ILE A 136 -65.61 24.66 14.12
N GLY A 137 -64.78 23.92 13.38
CA GLY A 137 -64.44 22.52 13.58
C GLY A 137 -65.33 21.53 12.80
N GLN A 138 -66.42 21.98 12.17
CA GLN A 138 -67.30 21.13 11.36
C GLN A 138 -66.65 20.79 10.01
N GLN A 139 -66.83 19.54 9.56
CA GLN A 139 -66.33 19.05 8.28
C GLN A 139 -67.44 19.01 7.23
N CYS A 140 -67.10 19.28 5.97
CA CYS A 140 -67.89 18.97 4.78
C CYS A 140 -67.06 18.12 3.82
N ARG A 141 -67.71 17.48 2.84
CA ARG A 141 -67.03 16.73 1.78
C ARG A 141 -67.42 17.24 0.39
N VAL A 142 -66.50 17.20 -0.54
CA VAL A 142 -66.70 17.56 -1.96
C VAL A 142 -66.12 16.45 -2.81
N TYR A 143 -66.85 16.04 -3.84
CA TYR A 143 -66.31 15.09 -4.82
C TYR A 143 -65.41 15.85 -5.80
N GLU A 144 -64.10 15.57 -5.79
CA GLU A 144 -63.14 16.24 -6.68
C GLU A 144 -62.80 15.33 -7.86
N ALA A 145 -63.15 15.77 -9.08
CA ALA A 145 -62.98 14.97 -10.28
C ALA A 145 -61.52 14.65 -10.64
N GLU A 146 -60.55 15.45 -10.17
CA GLU A 146 -59.11 15.19 -10.36
C GLU A 146 -58.58 14.08 -9.44
N GLU A 147 -59.21 13.86 -8.28
CA GLU A 147 -58.82 12.86 -7.29
C GLU A 147 -59.68 11.57 -7.36
N GLU A 148 -60.75 11.58 -8.17
CA GLU A 148 -61.76 10.51 -8.28
C GLU A 148 -62.36 10.07 -6.92
N ASP A 149 -62.32 10.94 -5.91
CA ASP A 149 -62.77 10.64 -4.54
C ASP A 149 -63.31 11.89 -3.80
N TYR A 150 -63.90 11.67 -2.63
CA TYR A 150 -64.36 12.74 -1.74
C TYR A 150 -63.21 13.32 -0.91
N VAL A 151 -62.98 14.62 -1.05
CA VAL A 151 -62.06 15.39 -0.22
C VAL A 151 -62.82 16.06 0.92
N PHE A 152 -62.30 15.95 2.14
CA PHE A 152 -62.91 16.52 3.33
C PHE A 152 -62.27 17.86 3.70
N TYR A 153 -63.10 18.87 3.94
CA TYR A 153 -62.70 20.21 4.39
C TYR A 153 -63.27 20.48 5.78
N GLN A 154 -62.45 20.99 6.69
CA GLN A 154 -62.84 21.42 8.03
C GLN A 154 -62.79 22.94 8.12
N LEU A 155 -63.85 23.53 8.65
CA LEU A 155 -63.90 24.96 8.93
C LEU A 155 -63.01 25.26 10.14
N TYR A 156 -61.87 25.91 9.92
CA TYR A 156 -60.89 26.14 10.97
C TYR A 156 -61.18 27.41 11.78
N ASP A 157 -61.65 28.48 11.14
CA ASP A 157 -61.97 29.76 11.78
C ASP A 157 -62.97 30.57 10.94
N ILE A 158 -63.61 31.59 11.52
CA ILE A 158 -64.37 32.61 10.80
C ILE A 158 -63.89 34.00 11.26
N LYS A 159 -63.29 34.77 10.35
CA LYS A 159 -62.85 36.15 10.60
C LYS A 159 -63.56 37.11 9.67
N GLU A 160 -64.07 38.21 10.20
CA GLU A 160 -64.77 39.25 9.41
C GLU A 160 -65.92 38.71 8.54
N SER A 161 -66.59 37.64 8.98
CA SER A 161 -67.62 36.92 8.21
C SER A 161 -67.10 36.24 6.95
N LYS A 162 -65.85 35.77 6.97
CA LYS A 162 -65.24 34.92 5.95
C LYS A 162 -64.71 33.63 6.59
N ALA A 163 -64.96 32.50 5.96
CA ALA A 163 -64.57 31.17 6.42
C ALA A 163 -63.10 30.84 6.07
N ASP A 164 -62.34 30.31 7.02
CA ASP A 164 -61.01 29.70 6.79
C ASP A 164 -61.18 28.17 6.71
N TRP A 165 -61.33 27.65 5.49
CA TRP A 165 -61.45 26.20 5.24
C TRP A 165 -60.07 25.56 5.05
N ARG A 166 -59.87 24.39 5.66
CA ARG A 166 -58.64 23.59 5.52
C ARG A 166 -58.98 22.14 5.22
N ILE A 167 -58.15 21.46 4.43
CA ILE A 167 -58.31 20.02 4.20
C ILE A 167 -58.14 19.29 5.53
N ALA A 168 -59.07 18.39 5.84
CA ALA A 168 -59.15 17.66 7.09
C ALA A 168 -58.66 16.22 6.90
N GLY A 169 -57.60 15.84 7.62
CA GLY A 169 -56.86 14.60 7.38
C GLY A 169 -55.53 14.90 6.70
N SER A 170 -54.45 14.43 7.32
CA SER A 170 -53.05 14.65 6.93
C SER A 170 -52.77 14.33 5.46
N GLY A 171 -51.98 15.19 4.81
CA GLY A 171 -51.68 15.14 3.38
C GLY A 171 -51.13 13.81 2.85
N GLY A 172 -51.59 13.46 1.65
CA GLY A 172 -50.83 12.72 0.63
C GLY A 172 -50.50 11.25 0.86
N THR A 173 -50.81 10.65 2.02
CA THR A 173 -50.53 9.24 2.30
C THR A 173 -51.81 8.52 2.74
N SER A 174 -52.36 7.67 1.86
CA SER A 174 -53.54 6.87 2.19
C SER A 174 -53.25 5.92 3.36
N ALA A 175 -54.26 5.61 4.18
CA ALA A 175 -54.16 4.61 5.25
C ALA A 175 -53.76 3.20 4.76
N ASN A 176 -53.73 2.99 3.44
CA ASN A 176 -53.45 1.71 2.78
C ASN A 176 -52.03 1.63 2.19
N GLN A 177 -51.17 2.65 2.35
CA GLN A 177 -49.82 2.67 1.78
C GLN A 177 -48.78 3.24 2.76
N GLU A 178 -47.53 2.78 2.62
CA GLU A 178 -46.33 3.39 3.22
C GLU A 178 -45.62 4.26 2.16
N LYS A 179 -45.16 5.44 2.55
CA LYS A 179 -44.29 6.29 1.73
C LYS A 179 -42.83 6.05 2.10
N ALA A 180 -42.05 5.45 1.21
CA ALA A 180 -40.61 5.27 1.37
C ALA A 180 -39.86 6.46 0.74
N VAL A 181 -39.13 7.20 1.57
CA VAL A 181 -38.27 8.34 1.18
C VAL A 181 -36.82 7.87 1.19
N ILE A 182 -36.20 7.77 0.02
CA ILE A 182 -34.88 7.16 -0.18
C ILE A 182 -33.84 8.25 -0.45
N THR A 183 -32.76 8.23 0.32
CA THR A 183 -31.64 9.18 0.20
C THR A 183 -30.32 8.45 -0.04
N LEU A 184 -29.57 8.88 -1.05
CA LEU A 184 -28.17 8.46 -1.23
C LEU A 184 -27.24 9.52 -0.66
N ASN A 185 -26.27 9.11 0.16
CA ASN A 185 -25.20 9.98 0.63
C ASN A 185 -23.85 9.27 0.56
N SER A 186 -22.77 10.02 0.77
CA SER A 186 -21.44 9.45 0.88
C SER A 186 -20.60 10.16 1.94
N ASN A 187 -19.47 9.55 2.29
CA ASN A 187 -18.48 10.18 3.15
C ASN A 187 -17.62 11.26 2.44
N GLN A 188 -17.90 11.59 1.17
CA GLN A 188 -17.12 12.56 0.36
C GLN A 188 -17.80 13.94 0.20
N GLY A 189 -18.90 14.18 0.93
CA GLY A 189 -19.65 15.43 0.91
C GLY A 189 -21.12 15.22 0.52
N SER A 190 -21.95 16.25 0.72
CA SER A 190 -23.36 16.24 0.34
C SER A 190 -23.74 17.56 -0.33
N PRO A 191 -24.22 17.55 -1.60
CA PRO A 191 -24.40 16.38 -2.46
C PRO A 191 -23.06 15.87 -3.04
N ASP A 192 -22.92 14.55 -3.16
CA ASP A 192 -21.81 13.93 -3.90
C ASP A 192 -22.23 13.70 -5.35
N THR A 193 -21.63 14.46 -6.26
CA THR A 193 -21.95 14.41 -7.69
C THR A 193 -21.66 13.05 -8.32
N ALA A 194 -20.80 12.21 -7.71
CA ALA A 194 -20.53 10.86 -8.19
C ALA A 194 -21.75 9.91 -8.05
N LEU A 195 -22.73 10.28 -7.22
CA LEU A 195 -23.96 9.51 -7.04
C LEU A 195 -25.04 9.88 -8.07
N ASN A 196 -24.92 11.02 -8.75
CA ASN A 196 -25.92 11.46 -9.73
C ASN A 196 -25.97 10.50 -10.93
N GLY A 197 -27.18 10.19 -11.37
CA GLY A 197 -27.44 9.21 -12.43
C GLY A 197 -27.49 7.75 -11.95
N LYS A 198 -27.17 7.46 -10.69
CA LYS A 198 -27.18 6.09 -10.15
C LYS A 198 -28.58 5.57 -9.91
N LYS A 199 -28.79 4.28 -10.16
CA LYS A 199 -30.09 3.63 -10.02
C LYS A 199 -30.39 3.20 -8.58
N VAL A 200 -31.63 3.39 -8.19
CA VAL A 200 -32.23 2.85 -6.97
C VAL A 200 -33.37 1.93 -7.39
N THR A 201 -33.31 0.67 -6.99
CA THR A 201 -34.31 -0.34 -7.36
C THR A 201 -35.10 -0.75 -6.14
N VAL A 202 -36.43 -0.60 -6.22
CA VAL A 202 -37.40 -1.01 -5.20
C VAL A 202 -38.21 -2.19 -5.75
N LYS A 203 -38.22 -3.31 -5.03
CA LYS A 203 -38.95 -4.52 -5.41
C LYS A 203 -39.96 -4.90 -4.34
N TYR A 204 -41.19 -5.21 -4.73
CA TYR A 204 -42.21 -5.76 -3.84
C TYR A 204 -43.13 -6.68 -4.63
N SER A 205 -43.43 -7.87 -4.10
CA SER A 205 -44.14 -8.91 -4.85
C SER A 205 -43.49 -9.16 -6.23
N GLU A 206 -44.26 -9.14 -7.32
CA GLU A 206 -43.77 -9.23 -8.71
C GLU A 206 -43.43 -7.86 -9.35
N GLN A 207 -43.55 -6.77 -8.61
CA GLN A 207 -43.30 -5.41 -9.10
C GLN A 207 -41.85 -4.98 -8.87
N GLU A 208 -41.26 -4.33 -9.85
CA GLU A 208 -39.93 -3.73 -9.79
C GLU A 208 -39.96 -2.30 -10.32
N GLN A 209 -39.57 -1.35 -9.47
CA GLN A 209 -39.44 0.05 -9.84
C GLN A 209 -37.98 0.46 -9.79
N THR A 210 -37.47 1.04 -10.88
CA THR A 210 -36.11 1.58 -10.96
C THR A 210 -36.15 3.09 -11.11
N LEU A 211 -35.55 3.79 -10.15
CA LEU A 211 -35.46 5.24 -10.06
C LEU A 211 -34.03 5.70 -10.29
N THR A 212 -33.85 6.98 -10.63
CA THR A 212 -32.53 7.58 -10.88
C THR A 212 -32.28 8.69 -9.89
N TRP A 213 -31.22 8.59 -9.10
CA TRP A 213 -30.80 9.63 -8.18
C TRP A 213 -30.28 10.86 -8.94
N GLN A 214 -30.75 12.05 -8.57
CA GLN A 214 -30.30 13.33 -9.15
C GLN A 214 -29.89 14.35 -8.07
N GLY A 215 -29.61 13.89 -6.85
CA GLY A 215 -29.24 14.74 -5.72
C GLY A 215 -30.39 15.10 -4.77
N GLU A 216 -31.62 14.70 -5.10
CA GLU A 216 -32.82 14.91 -4.28
C GLU A 216 -33.45 13.57 -3.85
N ALA A 217 -34.10 13.57 -2.70
CA ALA A 217 -34.74 12.40 -2.13
C ALA A 217 -35.77 11.79 -3.10
N LEU A 218 -35.76 10.47 -3.23
CA LEU A 218 -36.68 9.73 -4.08
C LEU A 218 -37.86 9.21 -3.26
N GLU A 219 -39.06 9.30 -3.78
CA GLU A 219 -40.28 8.86 -3.07
C GLU A 219 -40.95 7.70 -3.80
N VAL A 220 -41.30 6.64 -3.05
CA VAL A 220 -42.04 5.47 -3.56
C VAL A 220 -43.17 5.13 -2.59
N LYS A 221 -44.37 4.89 -3.13
CA LYS A 221 -45.54 4.43 -2.35
C LYS A 221 -45.64 2.91 -2.44
N ILE A 222 -45.71 2.24 -1.29
CA ILE A 222 -45.77 0.77 -1.18
C ILE A 222 -47.08 0.35 -0.50
N PRO A 223 -47.86 -0.59 -1.07
CA PRO A 223 -49.06 -1.10 -0.41
C PRO A 223 -48.78 -1.71 0.97
N VAL A 224 -49.67 -1.47 1.93
CA VAL A 224 -49.55 -2.02 3.29
C VAL A 224 -49.43 -3.56 3.29
N ASN A 225 -48.70 -4.10 4.27
CA ASN A 225 -48.42 -5.53 4.45
C ASN A 225 -47.59 -6.19 3.34
N MET A 226 -47.05 -5.42 2.39
CA MET A 226 -46.07 -5.93 1.44
C MET A 226 -44.66 -5.92 2.04
N THR A 227 -43.90 -6.99 1.78
CA THR A 227 -42.45 -6.98 1.99
C THR A 227 -41.79 -6.37 0.77
N TYR A 228 -40.90 -5.40 0.97
CA TYR A 228 -40.17 -4.74 -0.11
C TYR A 228 -38.67 -4.67 0.18
N GLU A 229 -37.88 -4.70 -0.89
CA GLU A 229 -36.42 -4.59 -0.86
C GLU A 229 -35.99 -3.35 -1.65
N VAL A 230 -35.07 -2.58 -1.09
CA VAL A 230 -34.43 -1.44 -1.76
C VAL A 230 -32.96 -1.76 -1.95
N SER A 231 -32.46 -1.57 -3.17
CA SER A 231 -31.06 -1.76 -3.52
C SER A 231 -30.55 -0.61 -4.38
N VAL A 232 -29.24 -0.41 -4.38
CA VAL A 232 -28.60 0.73 -5.04
C VAL A 232 -27.47 0.27 -5.96
N GLU A 233 -27.31 0.95 -7.08
CA GLU A 233 -26.31 0.62 -8.08
C GLU A 233 -24.88 0.92 -7.59
N ALA A 234 -23.94 0.00 -7.82
CA ALA A 234 -22.54 0.21 -7.48
C ALA A 234 -21.95 1.50 -8.11
N VAL A 235 -21.11 2.18 -7.32
CA VAL A 235 -20.38 3.38 -7.76
C VAL A 235 -18.89 3.05 -7.78
N ALA A 236 -18.25 3.27 -8.93
CA ALA A 236 -16.81 3.02 -9.09
C ALA A 236 -16.00 3.78 -8.03
N GLY A 237 -15.13 3.07 -7.31
CA GLY A 237 -14.30 3.63 -6.24
C GLY A 237 -14.96 3.69 -4.86
N TYR A 238 -16.22 3.25 -4.72
CA TYR A 238 -16.93 3.22 -3.43
C TYR A 238 -17.30 1.80 -3.01
N THR A 239 -17.38 1.59 -1.70
CA THR A 239 -18.08 0.44 -1.12
C THR A 239 -19.57 0.67 -1.29
N THR A 240 -20.23 -0.30 -1.95
CA THR A 240 -21.68 -0.27 -2.18
C THR A 240 -22.37 -0.72 -0.89
N PRO A 241 -23.33 0.05 -0.34
CA PRO A 241 -24.03 -0.36 0.87
C PRO A 241 -24.95 -1.56 0.61
N ASP A 242 -25.18 -2.36 1.63
CA ASP A 242 -26.07 -3.51 1.54
C ASP A 242 -27.51 -3.09 1.27
N LYS A 243 -28.22 -3.94 0.52
CA LYS A 243 -29.65 -3.82 0.29
C LYS A 243 -30.44 -3.91 1.60
N GLN A 244 -31.57 -3.21 1.67
CA GLN A 244 -32.39 -3.13 2.88
C GLN A 244 -33.79 -3.69 2.60
N SER A 245 -34.38 -4.39 3.57
CA SER A 245 -35.69 -5.04 3.44
C SER A 245 -36.63 -4.60 4.56
N PHE A 246 -37.89 -4.34 4.20
CA PHE A 246 -38.90 -3.80 5.11
C PHE A 246 -40.27 -4.42 4.86
N VAL A 247 -41.18 -4.27 5.83
CA VAL A 247 -42.62 -4.56 5.67
C VAL A 247 -43.37 -3.23 5.76
N ALA A 248 -44.19 -2.93 4.74
CA ALA A 248 -44.88 -1.65 4.62
C ALA A 248 -46.01 -1.49 5.65
N VAL A 249 -46.05 -0.34 6.33
CA VAL A 249 -47.07 0.02 7.33
C VAL A 249 -47.96 1.13 6.79
N GLY A 250 -49.28 0.95 6.84
CA GLY A 250 -50.25 1.91 6.32
C GLY A 250 -50.17 3.26 7.03
N GLY A 251 -50.14 4.35 6.25
CA GLY A 251 -50.02 5.73 6.76
C GLY A 251 -48.63 6.11 7.28
N ASN A 252 -47.63 5.24 7.15
CA ASN A 252 -46.26 5.51 7.60
C ASN A 252 -45.42 6.23 6.53
N GLU A 253 -44.49 7.08 6.95
CA GLU A 253 -43.40 7.61 6.11
C GLU A 253 -42.06 7.07 6.62
N ARG A 254 -41.36 6.30 5.79
CA ARG A 254 -40.09 5.66 6.13
C ARG A 254 -38.92 6.34 5.44
N GLN A 255 -37.94 6.76 6.24
CA GLN A 255 -36.65 7.25 5.74
C GLN A 255 -35.69 6.08 5.52
N ILE A 256 -35.17 5.94 4.30
CA ILE A 256 -34.22 4.89 3.90
C ILE A 256 -32.96 5.56 3.39
N VAL A 257 -31.83 5.31 4.05
CA VAL A 257 -30.55 5.96 3.72
C VAL A 257 -29.53 4.92 3.27
N PHE A 258 -28.91 5.15 2.11
CA PHE A 258 -27.77 4.37 1.62
C PHE A 258 -26.51 5.22 1.64
N SER A 259 -25.51 4.80 2.41
CA SER A 259 -24.28 5.55 2.65
C SER A 259 -23.06 4.92 1.98
N TYR A 260 -22.71 5.42 0.81
CA TYR A 260 -21.49 5.02 0.12
C TYR A 260 -20.25 5.47 0.89
N SER A 261 -19.21 4.66 0.90
CA SER A 261 -17.96 5.03 1.57
C SER A 261 -16.74 4.70 0.73
N CYS A 262 -15.77 5.60 0.74
CA CYS A 262 -14.45 5.37 0.17
C CYS A 262 -13.38 6.18 0.93
N GLU A 263 -12.13 5.78 0.78
CA GLU A 263 -10.98 6.64 1.08
C GLU A 263 -10.58 7.41 -0.19
N LYS A 264 -10.60 8.74 -0.13
CA LYS A 264 -10.08 9.59 -1.22
C LYS A 264 -8.56 9.73 -1.07
N VAL A 265 -7.82 9.00 -1.88
CA VAL A 265 -6.36 8.97 -1.89
C VAL A 265 -5.84 10.05 -2.84
N THR A 266 -5.21 11.08 -2.29
CA THR A 266 -4.47 12.11 -3.04
C THR A 266 -3.01 11.73 -3.10
N VAL A 267 -2.50 11.43 -4.28
CA VAL A 267 -1.10 11.07 -4.51
C VAL A 267 -0.38 12.27 -5.09
N ASN A 268 0.63 12.77 -4.37
CA ASN A 268 1.51 13.84 -4.84
C ASN A 268 2.81 13.23 -5.36
N VAL A 269 3.28 13.71 -6.50
CA VAL A 269 4.51 13.26 -7.15
C VAL A 269 5.40 14.47 -7.40
N ALA A 270 6.61 14.43 -6.86
CA ALA A 270 7.60 15.49 -6.96
C ALA A 270 9.00 14.90 -7.25
N THR A 271 9.97 15.77 -7.54
CA THR A 271 11.40 15.45 -7.50
C THR A 271 12.09 16.36 -6.50
N ASP A 272 13.22 15.91 -5.97
CA ASP A 272 14.09 16.67 -5.07
C ASP A 272 14.73 17.91 -5.74
N ASP A 273 14.79 17.94 -7.07
CA ASP A 273 15.34 19.02 -7.88
C ASP A 273 14.29 19.90 -8.59
N SER A 274 12.99 19.69 -8.28
CA SER A 274 11.85 20.43 -8.84
C SER A 274 11.64 20.28 -10.36
N ALA A 275 12.12 19.19 -10.97
CA ALA A 275 11.76 18.80 -12.33
C ALA A 275 10.26 18.49 -12.52
N ASP A 276 9.78 18.65 -13.75
CA ASP A 276 8.38 18.51 -14.09
C ASP A 276 7.88 17.06 -13.94
N CYS A 277 6.90 16.86 -13.06
CA CYS A 277 6.23 15.59 -12.82
C CYS A 277 4.88 15.46 -13.55
N SER A 278 4.50 16.39 -14.42
CA SER A 278 3.22 16.37 -15.14
C SER A 278 2.99 15.10 -15.98
N GLY A 279 4.07 14.49 -16.47
CA GLY A 279 4.04 13.26 -17.26
C GLY A 279 4.08 11.95 -16.44
N ARG A 280 4.24 12.00 -15.11
CA ARG A 280 4.37 10.82 -14.26
C ARG A 280 3.04 10.09 -14.12
N THR A 281 3.09 8.76 -14.09
CA THR A 281 1.90 7.91 -13.97
C THR A 281 1.80 7.33 -12.57
N VAL A 282 0.66 7.55 -11.91
CA VAL A 282 0.30 6.93 -10.62
C VAL A 282 -0.61 5.73 -10.89
N THR A 283 -0.37 4.63 -10.19
CA THR A 283 -1.23 3.45 -10.23
C THR A 283 -1.57 2.99 -8.81
N VAL A 284 -2.87 2.82 -8.53
CA VAL A 284 -3.39 2.25 -7.28
C VAL A 284 -3.97 0.88 -7.58
N LYS A 285 -3.42 -0.16 -6.96
CA LYS A 285 -3.85 -1.56 -7.17
C LYS A 285 -4.30 -2.20 -5.87
N LYS A 286 -5.28 -3.08 -5.94
CA LYS A 286 -5.65 -3.94 -4.83
C LYS A 286 -4.54 -4.95 -4.56
N ILE A 287 -4.20 -5.18 -3.29
CA ILE A 287 -3.16 -6.15 -2.92
C ILE A 287 -3.65 -7.58 -3.23
N SER A 288 -4.91 -7.88 -2.92
CA SER A 288 -5.54 -9.14 -3.30
C SER A 288 -6.08 -9.06 -4.73
N GLY A 289 -5.73 -10.04 -5.57
CA GLY A 289 -6.17 -10.13 -6.97
C GLY A 289 -5.41 -9.23 -7.96
N GLY A 290 -4.79 -8.14 -7.49
CA GLY A 290 -3.96 -7.25 -8.32
C GLY A 290 -4.75 -6.28 -9.21
N ASP A 291 -6.07 -6.18 -9.01
CA ASP A 291 -6.95 -5.30 -9.79
C ASP A 291 -6.53 -3.83 -9.67
N VAL A 292 -6.53 -3.11 -10.79
CA VAL A 292 -6.26 -1.66 -10.81
C VAL A 292 -7.51 -0.93 -10.34
N LEU A 293 -7.41 -0.25 -9.20
CA LEU A 293 -8.49 0.56 -8.61
C LEU A 293 -8.55 1.95 -9.25
N GLY A 294 -7.42 2.46 -9.72
CA GLY A 294 -7.34 3.72 -10.45
C GLY A 294 -5.94 4.01 -10.97
N THR A 295 -5.88 4.85 -12.00
CA THR A 295 -4.64 5.39 -12.56
C THR A 295 -4.85 6.84 -12.98
N GLY A 296 -3.78 7.63 -12.97
CA GLY A 296 -3.79 9.00 -13.46
C GLY A 296 -2.39 9.46 -13.80
N LYS A 297 -2.29 10.58 -14.52
CA LYS A 297 -1.03 11.25 -14.84
C LYS A 297 -1.00 12.66 -14.26
N GLY A 298 0.14 13.06 -13.73
CA GLY A 298 0.35 14.40 -13.18
C GLY A 298 1.14 14.39 -11.88
N SER A 299 1.53 15.60 -11.45
CA SER A 299 2.14 15.84 -10.14
C SER A 299 1.16 15.64 -8.98
N GLN A 300 -0.15 15.56 -9.27
CA GLN A 300 -1.17 15.18 -8.31
C GLN A 300 -2.23 14.31 -9.00
N VAL A 301 -2.50 13.14 -8.42
CA VAL A 301 -3.52 12.20 -8.89
C VAL A 301 -4.45 11.83 -7.73
N ILE A 302 -5.75 11.85 -7.95
CA ILE A 302 -6.75 11.47 -6.95
C ILE A 302 -7.42 10.17 -7.36
N VAL A 303 -7.43 9.18 -6.48
CA VAL A 303 -8.12 7.89 -6.66
C VAL A 303 -9.03 7.63 -5.47
N LYS A 304 -10.27 7.21 -5.70
CA LYS A 304 -11.20 6.76 -4.66
C LYS A 304 -11.05 5.25 -4.49
N VAL A 305 -10.80 4.82 -3.25
CA VAL A 305 -10.63 3.41 -2.90
C VAL A 305 -11.79 2.96 -2.01
N PRO A 306 -12.52 1.87 -2.33
CA PRO A 306 -13.59 1.37 -1.48
C PRO A 306 -13.10 1.06 -0.06
N THR A 307 -13.83 1.53 0.95
CA THR A 307 -13.53 1.31 2.37
C THR A 307 -13.33 -0.18 2.68
N GLY A 308 -12.29 -0.50 3.45
CA GLY A 308 -11.88 -1.85 3.82
C GLY A 308 -10.96 -2.53 2.78
N THR A 309 -10.70 -1.90 1.63
CA THR A 309 -9.82 -2.47 0.61
C THR A 309 -8.35 -2.24 0.98
N SER A 310 -7.53 -3.30 0.98
CA SER A 310 -6.08 -3.19 1.04
C SER A 310 -5.49 -2.95 -0.35
N TYR A 311 -4.64 -1.94 -0.49
CA TYR A 311 -4.13 -1.46 -1.77
C TYR A 311 -2.66 -1.00 -1.71
N THR A 312 -2.00 -0.97 -2.87
CA THR A 312 -0.65 -0.46 -3.08
C THR A 312 -0.71 0.71 -4.06
N VAL A 313 0.00 1.79 -3.74
CA VAL A 313 0.24 2.94 -4.61
C VAL A 313 1.65 2.83 -5.17
N SER A 314 1.78 3.03 -6.47
CA SER A 314 3.05 3.00 -7.20
C SER A 314 3.12 4.15 -8.20
N VAL A 315 4.34 4.58 -8.50
CA VAL A 315 4.65 5.49 -9.60
C VAL A 315 5.46 4.76 -10.67
N ASP A 316 5.48 5.30 -11.89
CA ASP A 316 6.29 4.77 -12.99
C ASP A 316 7.79 4.99 -12.77
N SER A 317 8.63 4.63 -13.74
CA SER A 317 10.05 4.98 -13.71
C SER A 317 10.24 6.37 -14.33
N PHE A 318 11.18 7.16 -13.80
CA PHE A 318 11.56 8.46 -14.34
C PHE A 318 13.05 8.45 -14.69
N ALA A 319 13.37 8.47 -15.98
CA ALA A 319 14.76 8.47 -16.46
C ALA A 319 15.56 9.62 -15.81
N GLY A 320 16.75 9.29 -15.28
CA GLY A 320 17.57 10.22 -14.50
C GLY A 320 17.18 10.36 -13.03
N TYR A 321 16.23 9.56 -12.52
CA TYR A 321 15.81 9.57 -11.12
C TYR A 321 15.68 8.17 -10.53
N LEU A 322 15.94 8.05 -9.23
CA LEU A 322 15.63 6.83 -8.47
C LEU A 322 14.12 6.73 -8.26
N LYS A 323 13.55 5.59 -8.64
CA LYS A 323 12.13 5.33 -8.42
C LYS A 323 11.89 5.13 -6.90
N PRO A 324 10.99 5.93 -6.28
CA PRO A 324 10.62 5.71 -4.88
C PRO A 324 9.86 4.40 -4.70
N SER A 325 10.01 3.78 -3.53
CA SER A 325 9.39 2.49 -3.21
C SER A 325 7.87 2.60 -3.16
N ASP A 326 7.19 1.57 -3.68
CA ASP A 326 5.73 1.46 -3.64
C ASP A 326 5.22 1.44 -2.18
N GLN A 327 4.08 2.08 -1.91
CA GLN A 327 3.53 2.24 -0.56
C GLN A 327 2.18 1.53 -0.43
N SER A 328 1.95 0.79 0.66
CA SER A 328 0.75 -0.04 0.84
C SER A 328 -0.06 0.36 2.07
N PHE A 329 -1.39 0.33 1.95
CA PHE A 329 -2.34 0.79 2.95
C PHE A 329 -3.63 -0.07 2.95
N THR A 330 -4.48 0.16 3.94
CA THR A 330 -5.89 -0.26 3.92
C THR A 330 -6.76 0.98 3.98
N ALA A 331 -7.79 1.06 3.13
CA ALA A 331 -8.70 2.19 3.08
C ALA A 331 -9.60 2.21 4.33
N ASP A 332 -9.26 3.04 5.31
CA ASP A 332 -9.89 3.07 6.63
C ASP A 332 -10.25 4.48 7.10
N GLN A 333 -10.00 5.50 6.27
CA GLN A 333 -10.33 6.89 6.58
C GLN A 333 -11.03 7.60 5.41
N THR A 334 -11.51 8.82 5.63
CA THR A 334 -12.21 9.59 4.59
C THR A 334 -11.28 10.06 3.46
N SER A 335 -10.04 10.43 3.78
CA SER A 335 -9.03 10.86 2.81
C SER A 335 -7.61 10.57 3.28
N ARG A 336 -6.73 10.21 2.35
CA ARG A 336 -5.30 9.98 2.60
C ARG A 336 -4.48 10.82 1.63
N THR A 337 -3.35 11.35 2.10
CA THR A 337 -2.31 11.92 1.24
C THR A 337 -1.13 10.96 1.21
N VAL A 338 -0.68 10.59 0.00
CA VAL A 338 0.51 9.78 -0.23
C VAL A 338 1.47 10.61 -1.07
N SER A 339 2.72 10.73 -0.66
CA SER A 339 3.73 11.51 -1.39
C SER A 339 4.83 10.59 -1.90
N PHE A 340 5.20 10.79 -3.17
CA PHE A 340 6.37 10.21 -3.80
C PHE A 340 7.31 11.33 -4.22
N GLU A 341 8.56 11.24 -3.80
CA GLU A 341 9.63 12.12 -4.22
C GLU A 341 10.67 11.28 -4.96
N TYR A 342 10.91 11.63 -6.22
CA TYR A 342 11.99 11.06 -7.02
C TYR A 342 13.29 11.77 -6.66
N GLU A 343 14.33 11.00 -6.33
CA GLU A 343 15.67 11.52 -6.08
C GLU A 343 16.45 11.58 -7.40
N LYS A 344 16.99 12.76 -7.75
CA LYS A 344 17.77 12.93 -8.97
C LYS A 344 19.02 12.08 -8.90
N ILE A 345 19.23 11.26 -9.91
CA ILE A 345 20.47 10.50 -10.03
C ILE A 345 21.61 11.48 -10.32
N VAL A 346 22.53 11.59 -9.38
CA VAL A 346 23.77 12.36 -9.54
C VAL A 346 24.86 11.41 -10.02
N ASP A 347 25.73 11.91 -10.88
CA ASP A 347 26.94 11.23 -11.27
C ASP A 347 28.13 12.18 -11.21
N ALA A 348 29.33 11.62 -11.28
CA ALA A 348 30.58 12.37 -11.27
C ALA A 348 31.35 12.14 -12.55
N ALA A 349 32.03 13.16 -13.08
CA ALA A 349 32.80 13.03 -14.31
C ALA A 349 34.28 13.38 -14.14
N ILE A 350 35.17 12.53 -14.67
CA ILE A 350 36.58 12.85 -14.87
C ILE A 350 36.91 12.85 -16.36
N VAL A 351 37.77 13.76 -16.79
CA VAL A 351 38.17 13.95 -18.20
C VAL A 351 39.66 13.75 -18.32
N PHE A 352 40.06 12.86 -19.22
CA PHE A 352 41.43 12.56 -19.58
C PHE A 352 41.83 13.33 -20.84
N ASP A 353 42.97 14.00 -20.81
CA ASP A 353 43.55 14.70 -21.97
C ASP A 353 44.74 13.90 -22.53
N LYS A 354 44.54 13.19 -23.64
CA LYS A 354 45.59 12.36 -24.28
C LYS A 354 46.59 13.17 -25.10
N SER A 355 46.39 14.47 -25.28
CA SER A 355 47.39 15.34 -25.94
C SER A 355 48.57 15.71 -25.03
N LYS A 356 48.45 15.42 -23.72
CA LYS A 356 49.45 15.78 -22.72
C LYS A 356 50.24 14.55 -22.27
N SER A 357 51.56 14.64 -22.40
CA SER A 357 52.49 13.67 -21.84
C SER A 357 52.67 13.81 -20.32
N ASP A 358 52.28 14.93 -19.71
CA ASP A 358 52.23 15.07 -18.25
C ASP A 358 51.14 14.12 -17.70
N PRO A 359 51.46 13.20 -16.77
CA PRO A 359 50.49 12.26 -16.21
C PRO A 359 49.40 12.96 -15.35
N GLN A 360 49.62 14.20 -14.90
CA GLN A 360 48.59 15.05 -14.26
C GLN A 360 47.64 15.68 -15.30
N ASN A 361 47.06 14.85 -16.17
CA ASN A 361 46.22 15.28 -17.29
C ASN A 361 44.74 14.90 -17.10
N ILE A 362 44.32 14.59 -15.87
CA ILE A 362 42.95 14.25 -15.53
C ILE A 362 42.33 15.43 -14.78
N THR A 363 41.17 15.89 -15.25
CA THR A 363 40.41 17.01 -14.65
C THR A 363 38.96 16.60 -14.38
N GLY A 364 38.17 17.48 -13.75
CA GLY A 364 36.79 17.18 -13.35
C GLY A 364 36.68 16.92 -11.85
N GLU A 365 35.80 16.00 -11.47
CA GLU A 365 35.49 15.69 -10.08
C GLU A 365 36.46 14.67 -9.48
N ILE A 366 37.66 15.12 -9.15
CA ILE A 366 38.72 14.29 -8.56
C ILE A 366 38.44 14.08 -7.07
N ASN A 367 38.14 12.84 -6.66
CA ASN A 367 37.80 12.46 -5.27
C ASN A 367 36.77 13.40 -4.60
N SER A 368 35.75 13.83 -5.36
CA SER A 368 34.66 14.68 -4.91
C SER A 368 33.30 14.10 -5.29
N GLY A 369 32.21 14.68 -4.76
CA GLY A 369 30.84 14.28 -5.13
C GLY A 369 30.59 12.78 -4.99
N VAL A 370 29.89 12.21 -5.97
CA VAL A 370 29.55 10.77 -6.04
C VAL A 370 30.80 9.90 -6.10
N LEU A 371 31.87 10.36 -6.76
CA LEU A 371 33.11 9.61 -6.84
C LEU A 371 33.75 9.42 -5.45
N LYS A 372 33.71 10.45 -4.59
CA LYS A 372 34.16 10.33 -3.19
C LYS A 372 33.33 9.31 -2.41
N THR A 373 32.02 9.26 -2.66
CA THR A 373 31.13 8.26 -2.05
C THR A 373 31.47 6.84 -2.50
N ILE A 374 31.71 6.62 -3.80
CA ILE A 374 32.14 5.32 -4.31
C ILE A 374 33.51 4.93 -3.73
N LEU A 375 34.47 5.85 -3.75
CA LEU A 375 35.84 5.62 -3.23
C LEU A 375 35.87 5.28 -1.74
N SER A 376 34.96 5.84 -0.92
CA SER A 376 34.91 5.56 0.52
C SER A 376 34.38 4.15 0.84
N LYS A 377 33.70 3.50 -0.11
CA LYS A 377 33.17 2.14 0.06
C LYS A 377 34.19 1.03 -0.22
N PHE A 378 35.33 1.34 -0.84
CA PHE A 378 36.47 0.42 -0.90
C PHE A 378 37.04 0.25 0.49
N ARG A 379 36.69 -0.82 1.21
CA ARG A 379 37.03 -0.99 2.63
C ARG A 379 37.54 -2.37 2.95
N ARG A 380 38.57 -2.45 3.79
CA ARG A 380 39.02 -3.74 4.34
C ARG A 380 37.96 -4.39 5.23
N CYS A 381 37.84 -5.71 5.11
CA CYS A 381 36.95 -6.54 5.91
C CYS A 381 37.57 -7.91 6.19
N LEU A 382 37.12 -8.55 7.26
CA LEU A 382 37.29 -9.99 7.42
C LEU A 382 36.13 -10.72 6.74
N CYS A 383 36.45 -11.81 6.07
CA CYS A 383 35.53 -12.56 5.22
C CYS A 383 35.55 -14.05 5.60
N LYS A 384 34.35 -14.62 5.79
CA LYS A 384 34.15 -16.06 6.03
C LYS A 384 33.16 -16.61 5.02
N LYS A 385 33.49 -17.77 4.43
CA LYS A 385 32.54 -18.56 3.66
C LYS A 385 31.42 -19.03 4.57
N THR A 386 30.17 -18.81 4.17
CA THR A 386 28.98 -19.26 4.92
C THR A 386 28.19 -20.32 4.17
N LYS A 387 28.20 -20.29 2.83
CA LYS A 387 27.73 -21.38 1.96
C LYS A 387 28.43 -21.29 0.60
N ASP A 388 28.27 -22.30 -0.25
CA ASP A 388 28.81 -22.24 -1.61
C ASP A 388 28.22 -21.05 -2.39
N GLY A 389 29.09 -20.19 -2.92
CA GLY A 389 28.67 -18.97 -3.62
C GLY A 389 28.27 -17.82 -2.69
N GLU A 390 28.43 -17.92 -1.37
CA GLU A 390 28.15 -16.85 -0.42
C GLU A 390 29.20 -16.73 0.69
N VAL A 391 29.51 -15.48 1.01
CA VAL A 391 30.37 -15.11 2.12
C VAL A 391 29.68 -14.10 3.02
N THR A 392 30.08 -14.08 4.28
CA THR A 392 29.74 -13.02 5.22
C THR A 392 30.99 -12.23 5.57
N ILE A 393 30.86 -10.90 5.63
CA ILE A 393 31.93 -9.98 5.95
C ILE A 393 31.63 -9.20 7.24
N SER A 394 32.68 -8.71 7.87
CA SER A 394 32.62 -7.67 8.90
C SER A 394 33.76 -6.67 8.66
N TYR A 395 33.42 -5.38 8.60
CA TYR A 395 34.40 -4.34 8.28
C TYR A 395 35.44 -4.15 9.39
N LEU A 396 36.67 -3.86 8.96
CA LEU A 396 37.76 -3.40 9.81
C LEU A 396 37.72 -1.87 9.93
N ARG A 397 38.46 -1.29 10.88
CA ARG A 397 38.60 0.17 10.94
C ARG A 397 39.41 0.68 9.75
N ASP A 398 39.02 1.85 9.26
CA ASP A 398 39.68 2.49 8.12
C ASP A 398 41.07 3.04 8.48
N ASP A 399 41.36 3.26 9.76
CA ASP A 399 42.65 3.77 10.26
C ASP A 399 43.57 2.68 10.83
N ASN A 400 43.05 1.49 11.15
CA ASN A 400 43.82 0.39 11.75
C ASN A 400 43.12 -0.97 11.63
N SER A 401 43.65 -1.87 10.80
CA SER A 401 43.09 -3.20 10.54
C SER A 401 43.18 -4.17 11.72
N TYR A 402 43.95 -3.89 12.77
CA TYR A 402 43.96 -4.73 13.99
C TYR A 402 42.64 -4.67 14.78
N PHE A 403 41.69 -3.86 14.34
CA PHE A 403 40.39 -3.71 14.98
C PHE A 403 39.25 -3.75 13.96
N TYR A 404 38.13 -4.34 14.37
CA TYR A 404 36.85 -4.21 13.68
C TYR A 404 36.34 -2.76 13.75
N ALA A 405 35.41 -2.39 12.86
CA ALA A 405 34.83 -1.06 12.82
C ALA A 405 34.22 -0.59 14.17
N ASN A 406 33.75 -1.52 15.02
CA ASN A 406 33.25 -1.21 16.36
C ASN A 406 34.35 -1.00 17.44
N GLY A 407 35.63 -1.07 17.05
CA GLY A 407 36.79 -0.90 17.93
C GLY A 407 37.28 -2.16 18.65
N THR A 408 36.62 -3.31 18.51
CA THR A 408 37.09 -4.58 19.11
C THR A 408 38.26 -5.16 18.31
N ALA A 409 39.14 -5.92 18.97
CA ALA A 409 40.30 -6.54 18.30
C ALA A 409 39.88 -7.54 17.20
N ALA A 410 40.60 -7.49 16.08
CA ALA A 410 40.48 -8.38 14.92
C ALA A 410 41.76 -9.21 14.74
N LYS A 411 41.61 -10.44 14.24
CA LYS A 411 42.75 -11.32 13.91
C LYS A 411 42.88 -11.48 12.39
N LEU A 412 44.05 -11.13 11.88
CA LEU A 412 44.33 -11.05 10.43
C LEU A 412 45.14 -12.25 9.90
N ASP A 413 45.48 -13.18 10.79
CA ASP A 413 46.32 -14.37 10.55
C ASP A 413 45.55 -15.56 9.95
N GLY A 414 44.28 -15.36 9.58
CA GLY A 414 43.38 -16.39 9.08
C GLY A 414 42.47 -17.02 10.13
N THR A 415 42.73 -16.82 11.43
CA THR A 415 41.90 -17.41 12.50
C THR A 415 40.48 -16.84 12.59
N GLU A 416 40.25 -15.66 12.03
CA GLU A 416 38.93 -15.04 11.89
C GLU A 416 38.46 -14.90 10.42
N GLY A 417 39.13 -15.59 9.49
CA GLY A 417 38.82 -15.56 8.05
C GLY A 417 39.86 -14.82 7.21
N ASP A 418 39.56 -14.65 5.91
CA ASP A 418 40.43 -13.93 4.97
C ASP A 418 40.28 -12.42 5.15
N VAL A 419 41.39 -11.69 5.02
CA VAL A 419 41.35 -10.22 4.95
C VAL A 419 41.16 -9.82 3.49
N MET A 420 40.03 -9.21 3.19
CA MET A 420 39.62 -8.79 1.85
C MET A 420 39.36 -7.28 1.84
N VAL A 421 39.28 -6.71 0.64
CA VAL A 421 38.74 -5.37 0.36
C VAL A 421 37.42 -5.57 -0.34
N ASP A 422 36.36 -4.97 0.20
CA ASP A 422 35.04 -4.92 -0.40
C ASP A 422 35.04 -3.88 -1.53
N PHE A 423 34.95 -4.38 -2.76
CA PHE A 423 34.84 -3.54 -3.94
C PHE A 423 33.37 -3.21 -4.14
N PRO A 424 32.98 -1.93 -4.05
CA PRO A 424 31.57 -1.55 -4.13
C PRO A 424 30.98 -1.86 -5.49
N GLU A 425 29.66 -1.99 -5.51
CA GLU A 425 28.88 -1.90 -6.74
C GLU A 425 28.82 -0.43 -7.18
N PHE A 426 29.03 -0.19 -8.48
CA PHE A 426 28.87 1.12 -9.10
C PHE A 426 28.72 0.99 -10.62
N TYR A 427 28.47 2.11 -11.27
CA TYR A 427 28.21 2.22 -12.70
C TYR A 427 29.13 3.26 -13.32
N TYR A 428 29.57 3.02 -14.56
CA TYR A 428 30.39 3.99 -15.29
C TYR A 428 30.03 4.09 -16.78
N LYS A 429 30.31 5.24 -17.39
CA LYS A 429 30.05 5.46 -18.82
C LYS A 429 31.19 6.22 -19.47
N TRP A 430 31.68 5.71 -20.59
CA TRP A 430 32.63 6.42 -21.44
C TRP A 430 31.91 7.37 -22.39
N GLU A 431 32.47 8.56 -22.59
CA GLU A 431 32.01 9.53 -23.57
C GLU A 431 33.22 10.17 -24.28
N LYS A 432 33.14 10.25 -25.61
CA LYS A 432 34.07 11.09 -26.38
C LYS A 432 33.77 12.56 -26.07
N VAL A 433 34.77 13.32 -25.63
CA VAL A 433 34.65 14.77 -25.45
C VAL A 433 35.06 15.47 -26.75
N ASP A 434 36.26 15.15 -27.25
CA ASP A 434 36.78 15.58 -28.54
C ASP A 434 37.84 14.57 -29.03
N ASP A 435 38.63 14.90 -30.07
CA ASP A 435 39.66 14.00 -30.61
C ASP A 435 40.86 13.80 -29.69
N THR A 436 41.03 14.65 -28.67
CA THR A 436 42.13 14.66 -27.70
C THR A 436 41.67 14.36 -26.28
N LYS A 437 40.36 14.29 -26.02
CA LYS A 437 39.80 14.10 -24.69
C LYS A 437 38.68 13.08 -24.67
N PHE A 438 38.67 12.27 -23.62
CA PHE A 438 37.57 11.38 -23.30
C PHE A 438 37.19 11.53 -21.82
N ARG A 439 35.95 11.16 -21.50
CA ARG A 439 35.38 11.28 -20.17
C ARG A 439 34.90 9.92 -19.70
N TYR A 440 35.09 9.67 -18.41
CA TYR A 440 34.35 8.65 -17.69
C TYR A 440 33.43 9.30 -16.67
N ARG A 441 32.15 8.94 -16.74
CA ARG A 441 31.13 9.28 -15.74
C ARG A 441 30.96 8.11 -14.78
N PHE A 442 30.68 8.39 -13.51
CA PHE A 442 30.55 7.40 -12.43
C PHE A 442 29.28 7.68 -11.63
N SER A 443 28.49 6.64 -11.36
CA SER A 443 27.30 6.75 -10.52
C SER A 443 27.14 5.52 -9.63
N GLU A 444 26.37 5.66 -8.55
CA GLU A 444 26.01 4.55 -7.67
C GLU A 444 24.86 3.69 -8.24
N CYS A 445 24.22 4.16 -9.32
CA CYS A 445 23.13 3.46 -10.00
C CYS A 445 23.20 3.67 -11.52
N ASP A 446 22.42 2.90 -12.26
CA ASP A 446 22.32 3.07 -13.71
C ASP A 446 21.46 4.31 -14.04
N VAL A 447 22.10 5.34 -14.60
CA VAL A 447 21.49 6.65 -14.86
C VAL A 447 20.47 6.60 -15.99
N ASP A 448 20.79 5.89 -17.07
CA ASP A 448 20.06 5.94 -18.35
C ASP A 448 19.99 4.59 -19.11
N GLY A 449 20.42 3.49 -18.49
CA GLY A 449 20.46 2.15 -19.11
C GLY A 449 21.71 1.90 -19.95
N THR A 450 22.61 2.89 -20.08
CA THR A 450 23.81 2.78 -20.92
C THR A 450 25.11 2.71 -20.11
N PHE A 451 25.04 2.88 -18.80
CA PHE A 451 26.22 2.76 -17.95
C PHE A 451 26.63 1.28 -17.81
N LYS A 452 27.92 1.03 -17.84
CA LYS A 452 28.52 -0.27 -17.54
C LYS A 452 28.46 -0.54 -16.05
N HIS A 453 27.98 -1.73 -15.71
CA HIS A 453 27.85 -2.19 -14.33
C HIS A 453 29.16 -2.82 -13.84
N VAL A 454 29.62 -2.38 -12.68
CA VAL A 454 30.66 -3.06 -11.88
C VAL A 454 29.96 -3.71 -10.69
N GLN A 455 29.86 -5.03 -10.71
CA GLN A 455 29.25 -5.79 -9.63
C GLN A 455 30.12 -5.73 -8.36
N ARG A 456 29.48 -5.61 -7.18
CA ARG A 456 30.15 -5.76 -5.88
C ARG A 456 30.93 -7.07 -5.83
N SER A 457 32.17 -7.02 -5.38
CA SER A 457 33.05 -8.20 -5.30
C SER A 457 34.04 -8.05 -4.14
N LEU A 458 34.82 -9.08 -3.85
CA LEU A 458 35.92 -8.99 -2.89
C LEU A 458 37.24 -9.26 -3.58
N VAL A 459 38.27 -8.50 -3.19
CA VAL A 459 39.67 -8.68 -3.62
C VAL A 459 40.52 -8.80 -2.37
N GLY A 460 41.41 -9.79 -2.29
CA GLY A 460 42.26 -10.01 -1.13
C GLY A 460 43.05 -8.76 -0.78
N ALA A 461 43.13 -8.38 0.50
CA ALA A 461 43.92 -7.22 0.90
C ALA A 461 45.42 -7.44 0.65
N TYR A 462 45.87 -8.70 0.61
CA TYR A 462 47.28 -9.07 0.45
C TYR A 462 47.51 -9.98 -0.77
N LYS A 463 48.77 -10.11 -1.19
CA LYS A 463 49.20 -11.14 -2.14
C LYS A 463 48.88 -12.53 -1.59
N GLY A 464 48.50 -13.45 -2.46
CA GLY A 464 47.93 -14.74 -2.11
C GLY A 464 48.90 -15.66 -1.37
N TYR A 465 48.37 -16.37 -0.37
CA TYR A 465 49.08 -17.37 0.41
C TYR A 465 48.40 -18.74 0.23
N MET A 466 49.19 -19.77 -0.06
CA MET A 466 48.68 -21.13 -0.23
C MET A 466 49.08 -22.02 0.93
N ILE A 467 48.09 -22.71 1.48
CA ILE A 467 48.28 -23.78 2.45
C ILE A 467 47.18 -24.82 2.26
N SER A 468 47.51 -26.10 2.44
CA SER A 468 46.55 -27.21 2.33
C SER A 468 45.70 -27.17 1.04
N ASP A 469 46.37 -26.93 -0.10
CA ASP A 469 45.76 -26.88 -1.44
C ASP A 469 44.62 -25.84 -1.58
N LYS A 470 44.70 -24.74 -0.84
CA LYS A 470 43.74 -23.63 -0.90
C LYS A 470 44.46 -22.29 -0.93
N LEU A 471 43.88 -21.31 -1.63
CA LEU A 471 44.37 -19.93 -1.71
C LEU A 471 43.69 -19.04 -0.67
N TYR A 472 44.47 -18.22 0.02
CA TYR A 472 44.05 -17.35 1.13
C TYR A 472 44.61 -15.93 1.00
N SER A 473 44.01 -14.99 1.73
CA SER A 473 44.52 -13.63 1.93
C SER A 473 44.71 -13.39 3.43
N HIS A 474 45.96 -13.51 3.90
CA HIS A 474 46.31 -13.42 5.32
C HIS A 474 47.44 -12.40 5.54
N SER A 475 47.45 -11.79 6.72
CA SER A 475 48.54 -10.95 7.19
C SER A 475 49.66 -11.81 7.80
N GLY A 476 50.90 -11.31 7.77
CA GLY A 476 52.04 -11.93 8.45
C GLY A 476 52.56 -13.20 7.78
N VAL A 477 52.21 -13.45 6.52
CA VAL A 477 52.64 -14.64 5.77
C VAL A 477 53.53 -14.26 4.59
N THR A 478 54.41 -15.17 4.18
CA THR A 478 55.15 -15.04 2.93
C THR A 478 54.22 -15.42 1.77
N PRO A 479 53.95 -14.53 0.80
CA PRO A 479 53.13 -14.86 -0.36
C PRO A 479 53.66 -16.08 -1.12
N THR A 480 52.75 -16.87 -1.69
CA THR A 480 53.13 -18.01 -2.52
C THR A 480 53.40 -17.55 -3.94
N THR A 481 54.62 -17.80 -4.42
CA THR A 481 55.05 -17.63 -5.82
C THR A 481 55.44 -18.99 -6.42
N ASP A 482 55.95 -19.01 -7.65
CA ASP A 482 56.38 -20.24 -8.36
C ASP A 482 55.24 -21.25 -8.58
N LYS A 483 54.06 -20.72 -8.90
CA LYS A 483 52.84 -21.48 -9.24
C LYS A 483 52.28 -21.00 -10.57
N SER A 484 51.73 -21.93 -11.34
CA SER A 484 51.08 -21.61 -12.61
C SER A 484 49.73 -20.96 -12.40
N ALA A 485 49.20 -20.27 -13.40
CA ALA A 485 47.85 -19.72 -13.34
C ALA A 485 46.81 -20.83 -13.10
N ASN A 486 47.00 -22.00 -13.71
CA ASN A 486 46.19 -23.20 -13.45
C ASN A 486 46.23 -23.66 -11.97
N ASP A 487 47.38 -23.57 -11.31
CA ASP A 487 47.48 -23.90 -9.87
C ASP A 487 46.71 -22.89 -9.03
N PHE A 488 46.84 -21.59 -9.31
CA PHE A 488 46.07 -20.54 -8.63
C PHE A 488 44.56 -20.70 -8.82
N ASP A 489 44.11 -21.00 -10.04
CA ASP A 489 42.70 -21.27 -10.33
C ASP A 489 42.20 -22.50 -9.57
N ARG A 490 42.96 -23.60 -9.55
CA ARG A 490 42.62 -24.81 -8.78
C ARG A 490 42.48 -24.51 -7.28
N TYR A 491 43.44 -23.80 -6.70
CA TYR A 491 43.48 -23.54 -5.26
C TYR A 491 42.48 -22.49 -4.79
N ALA A 492 42.13 -21.53 -5.66
CA ALA A 492 41.00 -20.64 -5.40
C ALA A 492 39.67 -21.40 -5.50
N ALA A 493 39.48 -22.23 -6.54
CA ALA A 493 38.28 -23.05 -6.70
C ALA A 493 38.07 -24.04 -5.54
N ALA A 494 39.15 -24.54 -4.93
CA ALA A 494 39.10 -25.39 -3.74
C ALA A 494 38.50 -24.71 -2.50
N ARG A 495 38.38 -23.36 -2.49
CA ARG A 495 37.61 -22.62 -1.47
C ARG A 495 36.10 -22.76 -1.66
N GLY A 496 35.65 -23.06 -2.88
CA GLY A 496 34.24 -23.26 -3.25
C GLY A 496 33.76 -22.25 -4.29
N LYS A 497 32.48 -22.38 -4.67
CA LYS A 497 31.87 -21.54 -5.72
C LYS A 497 32.03 -20.04 -5.39
N GLY A 498 32.45 -19.27 -6.40
CA GLY A 498 32.64 -17.83 -6.33
C GLY A 498 34.06 -17.39 -6.01
N TYR A 499 34.88 -18.23 -5.38
CA TYR A 499 36.29 -17.93 -5.18
C TYR A 499 37.10 -18.13 -6.47
N GLN A 500 37.99 -17.19 -6.73
CA GLN A 500 38.87 -17.17 -7.89
C GLN A 500 40.16 -16.38 -7.57
N ARG A 501 41.11 -16.37 -8.49
CA ARG A 501 42.15 -15.33 -8.49
C ARG A 501 41.58 -14.00 -8.99
N ILE A 502 42.20 -12.88 -8.63
CA ILE A 502 41.81 -11.55 -9.13
C ILE A 502 41.65 -11.56 -10.65
N ASP A 503 40.58 -10.94 -11.15
CA ASP A 503 40.30 -10.87 -12.58
C ASP A 503 40.68 -9.54 -13.22
N PHE A 504 40.74 -9.55 -14.54
CA PHE A 504 41.08 -8.41 -15.37
C PHE A 504 40.20 -7.19 -15.10
N GLN A 505 38.89 -7.35 -14.91
CA GLN A 505 37.98 -6.25 -14.62
C GLN A 505 38.27 -5.62 -13.26
N GLN A 506 38.43 -6.43 -12.21
CA GLN A 506 38.79 -5.94 -10.86
C GLN A 506 40.09 -5.14 -10.91
N HIS A 507 41.07 -5.60 -11.69
CA HIS A 507 42.32 -4.87 -11.82
C HIS A 507 42.18 -3.56 -12.63
N CYS A 508 41.36 -3.54 -13.67
CA CYS A 508 41.07 -2.30 -14.40
C CYS A 508 40.36 -1.28 -13.49
N VAL A 509 39.43 -1.74 -12.64
CA VAL A 509 38.77 -0.92 -11.62
C VAL A 509 39.78 -0.30 -10.65
N ILE A 510 40.76 -1.06 -10.16
CA ILE A 510 41.82 -0.53 -9.28
C ILE A 510 42.52 0.68 -9.93
N ALA A 511 42.93 0.53 -11.19
CA ALA A 511 43.65 1.59 -11.91
C ALA A 511 42.78 2.85 -12.07
N PHE A 512 41.56 2.68 -12.60
CA PHE A 512 40.67 3.81 -12.86
C PHE A 512 40.20 4.51 -11.60
N MET A 513 39.91 3.78 -10.52
CA MET A 513 39.48 4.39 -9.27
C MET A 513 40.63 5.16 -8.61
N LEU A 514 41.87 4.69 -8.71
CA LEU A 514 43.02 5.47 -8.23
C LEU A 514 43.32 6.69 -9.10
N TYR A 515 43.19 6.59 -10.43
CA TYR A 515 43.26 7.74 -11.32
C TYR A 515 42.19 8.78 -10.99
N ALA A 516 40.96 8.35 -10.74
CA ALA A 516 39.85 9.20 -10.35
C ALA A 516 40.06 9.82 -8.95
N LYS A 517 40.74 9.10 -8.05
CA LYS A 517 41.08 9.58 -6.70
C LYS A 517 42.16 10.67 -6.71
N TYR A 518 43.14 10.58 -7.60
CA TYR A 518 44.33 11.44 -7.58
C TYR A 518 44.46 12.41 -8.75
N GLY A 519 43.66 12.25 -9.81
CA GLY A 519 43.77 13.08 -11.01
C GLY A 519 45.09 12.90 -11.76
N ASN A 520 45.80 11.80 -11.50
CA ASN A 520 47.15 11.57 -11.97
C ASN A 520 47.32 10.11 -12.40
N ARG A 521 47.88 9.88 -13.59
CA ARG A 521 48.17 8.54 -14.10
C ARG A 521 49.44 7.93 -13.52
N ASN A 522 50.39 8.76 -13.06
CA ASN A 522 51.62 8.31 -12.40
C ASN A 522 51.35 8.10 -10.91
N LEU A 523 50.84 6.93 -10.56
CA LEU A 523 50.56 6.61 -9.15
C LEU A 523 51.80 6.28 -8.35
N GLN A 524 52.91 5.91 -8.97
CA GLN A 524 54.18 5.72 -8.27
C GLN A 524 54.68 7.05 -7.68
N ALA A 525 54.46 8.18 -8.36
CA ALA A 525 54.76 9.52 -7.84
C ALA A 525 53.89 9.93 -6.63
N ILE A 526 52.71 9.33 -6.48
CA ILE A 526 51.76 9.63 -5.41
C ILE A 526 51.91 8.66 -4.23
N LEU A 527 51.75 7.37 -4.50
CA LEU A 527 51.73 6.31 -3.50
C LEU A 527 53.14 5.85 -3.11
N GLY A 528 54.13 6.09 -3.98
CA GLY A 528 55.50 5.63 -3.87
C GLY A 528 55.80 4.44 -4.78
N ILE A 529 57.09 4.19 -5.02
CA ILE A 529 57.63 3.05 -5.79
C ILE A 529 57.64 1.75 -4.96
N GLY A 530 57.60 1.86 -3.63
CA GLY A 530 57.68 0.75 -2.70
C GLY A 530 59.10 0.24 -2.46
N GLY A 531 59.22 -0.83 -1.67
CA GLY A 531 60.46 -1.56 -1.44
C GLY A 531 60.26 -3.07 -1.31
N ALA A 532 59.10 -3.57 -1.77
CA ALA A 532 58.79 -4.98 -1.72
C ALA A 532 59.57 -5.76 -2.79
N LYS A 533 59.91 -7.00 -2.46
CA LYS A 533 60.69 -7.91 -3.31
C LYS A 533 59.91 -9.17 -3.62
N CYS A 534 60.20 -9.76 -4.79
CA CYS A 534 59.70 -11.05 -5.26
C CYS A 534 60.60 -12.21 -4.80
N ASN A 535 61.87 -11.94 -4.49
CA ASN A 535 62.83 -12.98 -4.10
C ASN A 535 63.80 -12.51 -2.97
N PRO A 536 63.70 -13.05 -1.75
CA PRO A 536 62.52 -13.79 -1.27
C PRO A 536 61.28 -12.87 -1.27
N PRO A 537 60.06 -13.41 -1.45
CA PRO A 537 58.84 -12.62 -1.37
C PRO A 537 58.74 -11.87 -0.04
N THR A 538 58.41 -10.58 -0.09
CA THR A 538 58.21 -9.76 1.11
C THR A 538 56.97 -10.24 1.87
N GLN A 539 57.06 -10.31 3.20
CA GLN A 539 55.95 -10.73 4.05
C GLN A 539 54.79 -9.73 4.01
N THR A 540 53.56 -10.23 4.03
CA THR A 540 52.32 -9.41 4.05
C THR A 540 52.05 -8.81 5.43
N GLY A 541 51.16 -7.82 5.50
CA GLY A 541 50.68 -7.23 6.76
C GLY A 541 51.38 -5.93 7.18
N SER A 542 52.28 -5.44 6.34
CA SER A 542 53.07 -4.23 6.61
C SER A 542 52.23 -2.95 6.77
N SER A 543 51.00 -2.98 6.27
CA SER A 543 50.01 -1.90 6.24
C SER A 543 48.87 -2.05 7.24
N ASP A 544 48.88 -3.08 8.11
CA ASP A 544 47.76 -3.35 9.02
C ASP A 544 47.49 -2.16 9.95
N ALA A 545 48.54 -1.53 10.45
CA ALA A 545 48.44 -0.35 11.32
C ALA A 545 47.90 0.90 10.60
N ASN A 546 47.85 0.89 9.27
CA ASN A 546 47.36 2.01 8.45
C ASN A 546 45.91 1.80 8.00
N GLY A 547 45.33 0.62 8.24
CA GLY A 547 43.97 0.31 7.84
C GLY A 547 43.78 0.39 6.33
N ASN A 548 42.85 1.23 5.91
CA ASN A 548 42.47 1.47 4.53
C ASN A 548 43.19 2.68 3.90
N ALA A 549 44.13 3.30 4.62
CA ALA A 549 44.85 4.46 4.13
C ALA A 549 45.81 4.09 2.99
N ASP A 550 45.74 4.86 1.92
CA ASP A 550 46.70 4.79 0.82
C ASP A 550 48.07 5.29 1.28
N THR A 551 49.14 4.68 0.78
CA THR A 551 50.50 5.14 1.07
C THR A 551 50.77 6.51 0.47
N LYS A 552 51.80 7.19 0.99
CA LYS A 552 52.26 8.49 0.48
C LYS A 552 53.76 8.42 0.30
N ASN A 553 54.23 8.24 -0.94
CA ASN A 553 55.65 8.08 -1.27
C ASN A 553 56.36 6.95 -0.47
N GLU A 554 55.74 5.77 -0.36
CA GLU A 554 56.33 4.57 0.24
C GLU A 554 57.56 4.07 -0.56
N ARG A 555 58.61 3.61 0.14
CA ARG A 555 59.92 3.25 -0.43
C ARG A 555 60.58 2.01 0.18
N LEU A 556 59.99 1.45 1.22
CA LEU A 556 60.57 0.39 2.04
C LEU A 556 59.71 -0.87 2.03
N LYS A 557 58.40 -0.72 1.90
CA LYS A 557 57.40 -1.78 2.05
C LYS A 557 56.50 -1.90 0.81
N TYR A 558 55.47 -2.72 0.92
CA TYR A 558 54.40 -2.74 -0.07
C TYR A 558 53.67 -1.39 -0.15
N VAL A 559 53.43 -0.95 -1.39
CA VAL A 559 52.59 0.21 -1.68
C VAL A 559 51.14 -0.14 -1.44
N CYS A 560 50.36 0.78 -0.86
CA CYS A 560 48.94 0.55 -0.59
C CYS A 560 48.04 1.56 -1.30
N GLY A 561 46.95 1.07 -1.89
CA GLY A 561 45.93 1.88 -2.54
C GLY A 561 44.55 1.21 -2.49
N LEU A 562 43.49 1.96 -2.17
CA LEU A 562 42.12 1.43 -2.02
C LEU A 562 42.03 0.29 -1.00
N GLY A 563 42.83 0.33 0.07
CA GLY A 563 42.91 -0.74 1.06
C GLY A 563 43.69 -1.98 0.60
N ILE A 564 44.18 -2.04 -0.63
CA ILE A 564 45.00 -3.14 -1.12
C ILE A 564 46.46 -2.91 -0.74
N GLU A 565 47.08 -3.86 -0.05
CA GLU A 565 48.53 -3.95 0.11
C GLU A 565 49.16 -4.62 -1.12
N GLY A 566 50.27 -4.04 -1.60
CA GLY A 566 50.93 -4.47 -2.82
C GLY A 566 50.04 -4.26 -4.04
N VAL A 567 49.38 -3.09 -4.09
CA VAL A 567 48.50 -2.68 -5.21
C VAL A 567 49.28 -2.62 -6.53
N PHE A 568 50.57 -2.36 -6.43
CA PHE A 568 51.58 -2.67 -7.42
C PHE A 568 52.92 -2.93 -6.71
N GLY A 569 53.90 -3.41 -7.48
CA GLY A 569 55.24 -3.79 -7.05
C GLY A 569 55.31 -5.11 -6.28
N GLY A 570 56.53 -5.59 -6.13
CA GLY A 570 56.89 -6.72 -5.28
C GLY A 570 56.67 -8.08 -5.92
N ILE A 571 55.49 -8.38 -6.46
CA ILE A 571 55.17 -9.70 -7.07
C ILE A 571 54.25 -9.49 -8.27
N ASN A 572 54.60 -10.11 -9.40
CA ASN A 572 53.77 -10.17 -10.59
C ASN A 572 52.43 -10.83 -10.27
N GLU A 573 51.32 -10.20 -10.66
CA GLU A 573 49.98 -10.65 -10.32
C GLU A 573 49.28 -11.24 -11.55
N LEU A 574 49.19 -12.57 -11.62
CA LEU A 574 48.47 -13.31 -12.66
C LEU A 574 46.98 -13.01 -12.55
N THR A 575 46.37 -12.39 -13.56
CA THR A 575 44.93 -12.08 -13.57
C THR A 575 44.13 -13.05 -14.42
N LYS A 576 42.89 -13.31 -14.03
CA LYS A 576 41.95 -14.16 -14.77
C LYS A 576 41.20 -13.36 -15.84
N GLY A 577 40.87 -14.03 -16.95
CA GLY A 577 39.93 -13.51 -17.94
C GLY A 577 40.56 -12.65 -19.03
N ALA A 578 41.89 -12.69 -19.19
CA ALA A 578 42.59 -12.00 -20.28
C ALA A 578 43.79 -12.82 -20.76
N THR A 579 43.78 -13.17 -22.05
CA THR A 579 44.84 -13.96 -22.71
C THR A 579 45.24 -13.30 -24.03
N VAL A 580 46.51 -13.41 -24.42
CA VAL A 580 47.01 -12.90 -25.71
C VAL A 580 47.42 -14.05 -26.62
N THR A 581 47.01 -13.98 -27.89
CA THR A 581 47.39 -14.91 -28.96
C THR A 581 47.70 -14.12 -30.23
N ASP A 582 48.90 -14.29 -30.76
CA ASP A 582 49.45 -13.52 -31.89
C ASP A 582 49.26 -12.00 -31.75
N GLY A 583 49.49 -11.47 -30.54
CA GLY A 583 49.34 -10.04 -30.23
C GLY A 583 47.89 -9.53 -30.11
N ASN A 584 46.90 -10.41 -30.25
CA ASN A 584 45.49 -10.10 -30.05
C ASN A 584 45.04 -10.56 -28.67
N TRP A 585 44.53 -9.63 -27.88
CA TRP A 585 44.01 -9.91 -26.55
C TRP A 585 42.56 -10.33 -26.65
N GLU A 586 42.22 -11.43 -25.98
CA GLU A 586 40.87 -11.90 -25.78
C GLU A 586 40.51 -11.73 -24.29
N ILE A 587 39.48 -10.93 -24.03
CA ILE A 587 39.02 -10.60 -22.69
C ILE A 587 37.68 -11.26 -22.47
N THR A 588 37.53 -11.94 -21.34
CA THR A 588 36.27 -12.53 -20.86
C THR A 588 35.79 -11.76 -19.64
N ASP A 589 34.64 -11.09 -19.76
CA ASP A 589 34.00 -10.39 -18.66
C ASP A 589 33.36 -11.36 -17.65
N PRO A 590 33.03 -10.89 -16.44
CA PRO A 590 32.41 -11.73 -15.42
C PRO A 590 31.05 -12.35 -15.82
N ASP A 591 30.33 -11.72 -16.76
CA ASP A 591 29.08 -12.25 -17.31
C ASP A 591 29.30 -13.33 -18.39
N GLY A 592 30.56 -13.61 -18.73
CA GLY A 592 30.97 -14.58 -19.75
C GLY A 592 31.03 -14.01 -21.16
N SER A 593 30.68 -12.73 -21.36
CA SER A 593 30.85 -12.08 -22.66
C SER A 593 32.34 -11.89 -22.99
N THR A 594 32.67 -11.99 -24.28
CA THR A 594 34.06 -11.91 -24.74
C THR A 594 34.26 -10.75 -25.71
N ARG A 595 35.41 -10.09 -25.64
CA ARG A 595 35.84 -9.05 -26.60
C ARG A 595 37.30 -9.21 -26.99
N ARG A 596 37.65 -8.70 -28.17
CA ARG A 596 39.02 -8.72 -28.68
C ARG A 596 39.60 -7.32 -28.81
N ILE A 597 40.86 -7.18 -28.44
CA ILE A 597 41.58 -5.91 -28.43
C ILE A 597 42.95 -6.13 -29.05
N THR A 598 43.28 -5.34 -30.07
CA THR A 598 44.61 -5.36 -30.67
C THR A 598 45.52 -4.43 -29.88
N SER A 599 46.64 -4.96 -29.41
CA SER A 599 47.66 -4.21 -28.66
C SER A 599 48.84 -3.84 -29.56
N VAL A 600 49.73 -2.99 -29.05
CA VAL A 600 51.03 -2.72 -29.69
C VAL A 600 51.90 -3.98 -29.67
N ALA A 601 52.74 -4.17 -30.70
CA ALA A 601 53.51 -5.40 -30.90
C ALA A 601 54.89 -5.42 -30.22
N TYR A 602 55.25 -4.39 -29.46
CA TYR A 602 56.58 -4.24 -28.86
C TYR A 602 56.52 -3.58 -27.48
N ASP A 603 57.48 -3.96 -26.64
CA ASP A 603 57.65 -3.45 -25.27
C ASP A 603 57.91 -1.94 -25.23
N GLY A 604 57.55 -1.32 -24.11
CA GLY A 604 57.91 0.07 -23.83
C GLY A 604 57.05 0.72 -22.75
N TRP A 605 57.31 2.00 -22.48
CA TRP A 605 56.50 2.82 -21.59
C TRP A 605 55.13 3.09 -22.20
N ILE A 606 54.06 2.95 -21.43
CA ILE A 606 52.68 3.03 -21.95
C ILE A 606 52.28 4.49 -22.19
N SER A 607 51.91 4.81 -23.44
CA SER A 607 51.40 6.14 -23.82
C SER A 607 49.94 6.16 -24.30
N GLY A 608 49.33 4.98 -24.40
CA GLY A 608 47.91 4.83 -24.71
C GLY A 608 47.41 3.45 -24.30
N VAL A 609 46.15 3.38 -23.89
CA VAL A 609 45.45 2.13 -23.56
C VAL A 609 44.09 2.06 -24.25
N ALA A 610 43.53 0.85 -24.38
CA ALA A 610 42.22 0.63 -25.00
C ALA A 610 41.08 1.42 -24.32
N ALA A 611 41.18 1.66 -23.02
CA ALA A 611 40.21 2.46 -22.29
C ALA A 611 40.08 3.93 -22.75
N GLU A 612 41.02 4.45 -23.56
CA GLU A 612 40.89 5.79 -24.16
C GLU A 612 39.76 5.85 -25.20
N ASP A 613 39.46 4.74 -25.88
CA ASP A 613 38.39 4.63 -26.89
C ASP A 613 37.11 3.97 -26.33
N GLY A 614 37.17 3.46 -25.10
CA GLY A 614 36.03 2.93 -24.36
C GLY A 614 35.39 1.67 -24.97
N PRO A 615 34.19 1.29 -24.53
CA PRO A 615 33.49 1.82 -23.35
C PRO A 615 34.00 1.25 -22.02
N PHE A 616 34.96 0.33 -22.04
CA PHE A 616 35.47 -0.40 -20.89
C PHE A 616 36.76 0.21 -20.34
N PHE A 617 37.04 -0.03 -19.05
CA PHE A 617 38.29 0.36 -18.39
C PHE A 617 39.55 -0.42 -18.84
N ASP A 618 39.56 -0.97 -20.05
CA ASP A 618 40.56 -1.93 -20.50
C ASP A 618 41.97 -1.33 -20.50
N MET A 619 42.77 -1.74 -19.50
CA MET A 619 44.15 -1.34 -19.32
C MET A 619 45.09 -2.16 -20.22
N ILE A 620 44.78 -2.23 -21.52
CA ILE A 620 45.59 -2.92 -22.53
C ILE A 620 46.33 -1.86 -23.34
N PRO A 621 47.67 -1.91 -23.42
CA PRO A 621 48.46 -0.93 -24.15
C PRO A 621 48.15 -0.90 -25.65
N THR A 622 47.88 0.29 -26.19
CA THR A 622 47.66 0.52 -27.64
C THR A 622 48.79 1.33 -28.27
N ARG A 623 49.59 2.01 -27.45
CA ARG A 623 50.78 2.76 -27.86
C ARG A 623 51.84 2.70 -26.75
N THR A 624 53.10 2.62 -27.16
CA THR A 624 54.24 2.67 -26.25
C THR A 624 55.24 3.76 -26.68
N GLU A 625 55.36 4.79 -25.85
CA GLU A 625 56.35 5.87 -25.96
C GLU A 625 56.51 6.54 -24.58
N GLY A 626 57.56 7.37 -24.41
CA GLY A 626 57.75 8.13 -23.17
C GLY A 626 58.67 7.43 -22.16
N SER A 627 58.33 7.55 -20.87
CA SER A 627 59.19 7.27 -19.71
C SER A 627 58.39 6.99 -18.44
N GLU A 628 59.07 6.64 -17.35
CA GLU A 628 58.56 6.46 -15.97
C GLU A 628 57.91 7.72 -15.34
N SER A 629 57.91 8.85 -16.07
CA SER A 629 57.37 10.14 -15.63
C SER A 629 56.39 10.77 -16.62
N THR A 630 56.06 10.08 -17.71
CA THR A 630 55.14 10.58 -18.74
C THR A 630 53.99 9.62 -18.98
N TYR A 631 52.88 10.13 -19.53
CA TYR A 631 51.66 9.40 -19.90
C TYR A 631 51.11 8.51 -18.77
N TYR A 632 51.21 7.18 -18.89
CA TYR A 632 50.79 6.24 -17.85
C TYR A 632 51.91 5.86 -16.89
N SER A 633 53.17 6.20 -17.22
CA SER A 633 54.37 6.06 -16.37
C SER A 633 54.76 4.64 -15.98
N ASP A 634 54.10 3.65 -16.57
CA ASP A 634 54.30 2.23 -16.27
C ASP A 634 54.64 1.47 -17.56
N ARG A 635 55.28 0.32 -17.46
CA ARG A 635 55.83 -0.41 -18.62
C ARG A 635 54.92 -1.53 -19.13
N PHE A 636 54.95 -1.72 -20.44
CA PHE A 636 54.41 -2.89 -21.12
C PHE A 636 55.53 -3.84 -21.54
N ILE A 637 55.38 -5.12 -21.19
CA ILE A 637 56.27 -6.21 -21.56
C ILE A 637 55.44 -7.26 -22.29
N THR A 638 55.82 -7.64 -23.51
CA THR A 638 54.96 -8.42 -24.40
C THR A 638 55.61 -9.60 -25.09
N LYS A 639 54.84 -10.69 -25.19
CA LYS A 639 55.08 -11.81 -26.11
C LYS A 639 53.86 -12.06 -26.98
N SER A 640 54.07 -12.68 -28.13
CA SER A 640 52.99 -13.06 -29.04
C SER A 640 51.98 -14.04 -28.43
N PHE A 641 52.34 -14.76 -27.36
CA PHE A 641 51.45 -15.69 -26.66
C PHE A 641 51.66 -15.56 -25.15
N GLY A 642 50.59 -15.43 -24.37
CA GLY A 642 50.70 -15.30 -22.92
C GLY A 642 49.40 -14.97 -22.20
N VAL A 643 49.53 -14.66 -20.92
CA VAL A 643 48.43 -14.26 -20.02
C VAL A 643 48.61 -12.84 -19.52
N PHE A 644 47.54 -12.21 -19.04
CA PHE A 644 47.64 -10.86 -18.47
C PHE A 644 48.25 -10.90 -17.06
N VAL A 645 49.39 -10.24 -16.90
CA VAL A 645 50.12 -10.08 -15.64
C VAL A 645 50.27 -8.60 -15.32
N ARG A 646 50.18 -8.27 -14.04
CA ARG A 646 50.23 -6.90 -13.53
C ARG A 646 51.18 -6.76 -12.35
N SER A 647 51.26 -5.56 -11.77
CA SER A 647 52.00 -5.25 -10.54
C SER A 647 53.53 -5.15 -10.71
N ASN A 648 54.13 -5.80 -11.71
CA ASN A 648 55.59 -5.92 -11.88
C ASN A 648 56.29 -6.73 -10.76
N SER A 649 57.42 -7.34 -11.11
CA SER A 649 58.31 -8.03 -10.18
C SER A 649 59.22 -7.03 -9.48
N ASP A 650 59.33 -7.13 -8.15
CA ASP A 650 60.02 -6.14 -7.31
C ASP A 650 59.40 -4.73 -7.35
N SER A 651 59.90 -3.84 -6.50
CA SER A 651 59.56 -2.41 -6.48
C SER A 651 60.58 -1.64 -7.30
N ASP A 652 60.21 -1.28 -8.53
CA ASP A 652 61.01 -0.47 -9.45
C ASP A 652 60.11 0.46 -10.28
N THR A 653 60.72 1.25 -11.16
CA THR A 653 60.04 2.27 -11.95
C THR A 653 59.19 1.72 -13.09
N GLU A 654 59.40 0.47 -13.50
CA GLU A 654 58.66 -0.17 -14.60
C GLU A 654 57.25 -0.64 -14.15
N GLY A 655 57.03 -0.75 -12.84
CA GLY A 655 55.77 -1.17 -12.24
C GLY A 655 54.65 -0.14 -12.29
N GLY A 656 53.64 -0.33 -11.43
CA GLY A 656 52.47 0.55 -11.32
C GLY A 656 51.14 -0.10 -11.71
N VAL A 657 50.05 0.67 -11.66
CA VAL A 657 48.68 0.15 -11.91
C VAL A 657 48.31 0.11 -13.39
N ALA A 658 49.14 0.61 -14.29
CA ALA A 658 49.04 0.43 -15.74
C ALA A 658 50.02 -0.63 -16.26
N CYS A 659 51.02 -1.04 -15.48
CA CYS A 659 52.00 -2.06 -15.89
C CYS A 659 51.30 -3.32 -16.40
N VAL A 660 51.70 -3.81 -17.56
CA VAL A 660 51.20 -5.06 -18.16
C VAL A 660 52.38 -5.90 -18.59
N ASP A 661 52.35 -7.17 -18.23
CA ASP A 661 53.30 -8.19 -18.65
C ASP A 661 52.52 -9.35 -19.28
N SER A 662 53.01 -9.88 -20.40
CA SER A 662 52.45 -11.05 -21.07
C SER A 662 53.51 -12.06 -21.50
N GLU A 663 54.70 -12.03 -20.89
CA GLU A 663 55.76 -12.97 -21.21
C GLU A 663 55.49 -14.40 -20.73
N TYR A 664 54.53 -14.56 -19.82
CA TYR A 664 54.19 -15.82 -19.17
C TYR A 664 53.04 -16.55 -19.87
N THR A 665 53.15 -17.87 -19.96
CA THR A 665 52.04 -18.75 -20.38
C THR A 665 51.21 -19.24 -19.18
N GLU A 666 49.98 -19.73 -19.41
CA GLU A 666 49.09 -20.27 -18.35
C GLU A 666 49.74 -21.41 -17.52
N SER A 667 50.64 -22.19 -18.12
CA SER A 667 51.35 -23.30 -17.47
C SER A 667 52.71 -22.91 -16.87
N GLU A 668 53.17 -21.69 -17.11
CA GLU A 668 54.50 -21.25 -16.67
C GLU A 668 54.57 -21.11 -15.16
N ARG A 669 55.76 -21.39 -14.60
CA ARG A 669 56.07 -21.24 -13.18
C ARG A 669 57.32 -20.40 -13.05
N HIS A 670 57.26 -19.37 -12.23
CA HIS A 670 58.37 -18.46 -12.03
C HIS A 670 58.38 -17.90 -10.60
N PHE A 671 59.56 -17.64 -10.03
CA PHE A 671 59.66 -17.17 -8.64
C PHE A 671 59.04 -15.78 -8.44
N SER A 672 58.91 -14.99 -9.52
CA SER A 672 58.33 -13.65 -9.45
C SER A 672 56.82 -13.62 -9.66
N ILE A 673 56.20 -14.69 -10.18
CA ILE A 673 54.76 -14.73 -10.43
C ILE A 673 54.00 -15.24 -9.21
N GLY A 674 52.94 -14.53 -8.88
CA GLY A 674 51.95 -14.88 -7.88
C GLY A 674 50.57 -14.44 -8.32
N SER A 675 49.63 -14.38 -7.38
CA SER A 675 48.31 -13.81 -7.61
C SER A 675 47.70 -13.39 -6.27
N ARG A 676 46.39 -13.14 -6.25
CA ARG A 676 45.62 -12.67 -5.12
C ARG A 676 44.25 -13.34 -5.12
N LEU A 677 43.74 -13.68 -3.94
CA LEU A 677 42.39 -14.24 -3.79
C LEU A 677 41.34 -13.19 -4.18
N ALA A 678 40.28 -13.60 -4.85
CA ALA A 678 39.11 -12.78 -5.12
C ALA A 678 37.83 -13.62 -4.96
N PHE A 679 36.71 -12.94 -4.81
CA PHE A 679 35.41 -13.58 -4.70
C PHE A 679 34.34 -12.81 -5.49
N ARG A 680 33.58 -13.53 -6.32
CA ARG A 680 32.36 -13.07 -6.97
C ARG A 680 31.21 -13.99 -6.60
N GLY A 681 30.19 -13.43 -5.96
CA GLY A 681 29.05 -14.18 -5.44
C GLY A 681 28.22 -13.32 -4.50
N VAL A 682 27.45 -13.96 -3.63
CA VAL A 682 26.64 -13.25 -2.65
C VAL A 682 27.52 -12.81 -1.48
N ILE A 683 27.53 -11.50 -1.19
CA ILE A 683 28.26 -10.93 -0.06
C ILE A 683 27.23 -10.41 0.94
N ARG A 684 27.29 -10.90 2.18
CA ARG A 684 26.43 -10.47 3.28
C ARG A 684 27.26 -9.74 4.33
N GLU A 685 26.73 -8.69 4.91
CA GLU A 685 27.31 -8.08 6.10
C GLU A 685 26.73 -8.76 7.35
N ALA A 686 27.58 -9.05 8.34
CA ALA A 686 27.12 -9.59 9.61
C ALA A 686 26.32 -8.52 10.39
N ALA A 687 25.28 -8.95 11.11
CA ALA A 687 24.48 -8.03 11.94
C ALA A 687 25.30 -7.40 13.08
N SER A 688 26.33 -8.09 13.57
CA SER A 688 27.30 -7.57 14.52
C SER A 688 28.65 -8.29 14.42
N VAL A 689 29.69 -7.70 15.01
CA VAL A 689 31.01 -8.35 15.12
C VAL A 689 30.93 -9.65 15.94
N ASN A 690 30.04 -9.72 16.93
CA ASN A 690 29.85 -10.94 17.72
C ASN A 690 29.25 -12.07 16.87
N ASP A 691 28.25 -11.75 16.05
CA ASP A 691 27.65 -12.71 15.12
C ASP A 691 28.69 -13.19 14.10
N PHE A 692 29.49 -12.27 13.57
CA PHE A 692 30.60 -12.63 12.67
C PHE A 692 31.61 -13.56 13.34
N LYS A 693 32.01 -13.28 14.58
CA LYS A 693 32.96 -14.12 15.34
C LYS A 693 32.40 -15.50 15.64
N ALA A 694 31.08 -15.63 15.83
CA ALA A 694 30.42 -16.92 16.05
C ALA A 694 30.39 -17.82 14.80
N LEU A 695 30.54 -17.26 13.59
CA LEU A 695 30.64 -18.05 12.36
C LEU A 695 31.93 -18.88 12.34
N ALA A 696 31.80 -20.13 11.90
CA ALA A 696 32.95 -21.00 11.64
C ALA A 696 33.82 -20.46 10.48
N VAL A 697 35.12 -20.72 10.55
CA VAL A 697 36.05 -20.51 9.43
C VAL A 697 36.08 -21.81 8.62
N LEU A 698 35.67 -21.75 7.34
CA LEU A 698 35.47 -22.91 6.44
C LEU A 698 36.48 -22.97 5.29
#